data_AF-K9UWD5-F1
#
_entry.id   AF-K9UWD5-F1
#
_cell.length_a   1.000
_cell.length_b   1.000
_cell.length_c   1.000
_cell.angle_alpha   90.00
_cell.angle_beta   90.00
_cell.angle_gamma   90.00
#
_symmetry.space_group_name_H-M   'P 1'
#
loop_
_entity.id
_entity.type
_entity.pdbx_description
1 polymer ?
#
loop_
_entity_poly.entity_id
_entity_poly.type
_entity_poly.pdbx_seq_one_letter_code
_entity_poly.pdbx_strand_id
1 'polypeptide(L)'
;MNNLIFDLIFDFDLFFKNGELRRKLASFLQNIFGVILFFLKPRVFLFGLICPILISSFLLPLPVNAQSQSERVDLTVELLQTRIHNPVLHEGNLTIDLQGMVIDLRPENSLFRDTFYQLLRKELQKTGTKPLGLDLSNSLVQGDFIGTDLGVRTTLYPDNISPNFTITEQEQIQHLRDVCLNYLTLALPSAKDCRSLLGNGSPNNHSDISVFRSPLSIIKTRFNGTVQFSNTFFLQPLDAQGAIFNQGVNWKESRFSREINFNNTFFRKIADFTSTIFFDRADFKEAQFQETALFINSDFEENVNFSQAIFQQIAKFSRVRWWGNTDFSQVRFANQVQFTKGYFHQFLLLAEATFEQAVTFREAQFNRVVTLRGASILNQADFSDVRFAQKSYLNVSGLGFNSNQAKILGNPGEIGKMLSVSSLQGNQNVLRNLAQNFRQLQQIADMNQLEYTKQQLRLVELSRRLFGTNINSASLERLADLGFSQTQAKAIINHRQLETFTTKNELLTLPDVDFETYIQISDRINVGEPLLLVGWLLQAWTWFALSLLLLLSGYGTGFWLVFGVGLIAIAYFGLIYWLIDKFRRLLPKAIIPTCYETTSMLTSFTVFTFFGLLAIFRNAEFPWLTLGCLLLIIVPIPMILVMRLYQLGRFHEKLDVSYFCEDGTMRQLRLLIGRLPVIPRNQSFRDRYMPILWDKRWNWLNYYDFSLNNLLRIGFNDIRLRDEFLPGIIATLAWYQWSLGVLFITLLLWTLSRTIPGLNLLIYLK
;
A
#
# COMPACT_ATOMS: atom_id res chain seq x y z
N MET A 1 -23.86 33.48 3.60
CA MET A 1 -24.43 32.20 4.09
C MET A 1 -24.90 31.24 2.99
N ASN A 2 -25.14 31.68 1.74
CA ASN A 2 -25.52 30.75 0.64
C ASN A 2 -24.36 30.16 -0.17
N ASN A 3 -23.11 30.62 0.02
CA ASN A 3 -21.95 30.08 -0.73
C ASN A 3 -21.24 28.89 -0.04
N LEU A 4 -21.38 28.72 1.28
CA LEU A 4 -20.66 27.68 2.02
C LEU A 4 -21.25 26.26 1.86
N ILE A 5 -22.53 26.16 1.52
CA ILE A 5 -23.20 24.87 1.25
C ILE A 5 -22.92 24.42 -0.20
N PHE A 6 -22.69 25.36 -1.12
CA PHE A 6 -22.33 25.07 -2.50
C PHE A 6 -20.87 24.60 -2.62
N ASP A 7 -19.94 25.21 -1.88
CA ASP A 7 -18.52 24.84 -1.92
C ASP A 7 -18.21 23.48 -1.25
N LEU A 8 -19.10 22.97 -0.38
CA LEU A 8 -18.92 21.65 0.25
C LEU A 8 -19.43 20.48 -0.61
N ILE A 9 -20.22 20.76 -1.66
CA ILE A 9 -20.84 19.74 -2.53
C ILE A 9 -20.14 19.67 -3.89
N PHE A 10 -19.41 20.71 -4.29
CA PHE A 10 -18.77 20.82 -5.59
C PHE A 10 -17.29 21.20 -5.46
N ASP A 11 -16.41 20.19 -5.54
CA ASP A 11 -14.96 20.37 -5.72
C ASP A 11 -14.74 20.91 -7.16
N PHE A 12 -14.85 22.23 -7.33
CA PHE A 12 -14.85 22.91 -8.64
C PHE A 12 -13.45 23.30 -9.10
N ASP A 13 -12.53 22.32 -9.13
CA ASP A 13 -11.19 22.48 -9.73
C ASP A 13 -11.07 21.79 -11.11
N LEU A 14 -12.20 21.32 -11.67
CA LEU A 14 -12.27 20.68 -12.99
C LEU A 14 -12.99 21.52 -14.07
N PHE A 15 -13.42 22.74 -13.77
CA PHE A 15 -14.37 23.48 -14.61
C PHE A 15 -13.77 24.60 -15.49
N PHE A 16 -12.45 24.80 -15.49
CA PHE A 16 -11.77 25.66 -16.48
C PHE A 16 -10.67 24.90 -17.24
N LYS A 17 -11.10 23.92 -18.04
CA LYS A 17 -10.27 23.35 -19.11
C LYS A 17 -11.03 23.30 -20.44
N ASN A 18 -11.59 24.44 -20.85
CA ASN A 18 -11.85 24.72 -22.27
C ASN A 18 -11.29 26.10 -22.63
N GLY A 19 -10.07 26.08 -23.18
CA GLY A 19 -9.22 27.22 -23.50
C GLY A 19 -9.62 27.97 -24.78
N GLU A 20 -10.91 28.17 -25.01
CA GLU A 20 -11.42 28.93 -26.16
C GLU A 20 -11.96 30.31 -25.78
N LEU A 21 -12.46 30.49 -24.55
CA LEU A 21 -12.86 31.80 -24.03
C LEU A 21 -11.66 32.64 -23.54
N ARG A 22 -10.61 32.00 -23.03
CA ARG A 22 -9.35 32.65 -22.64
C ARG A 22 -8.57 33.20 -23.85
N ARG A 23 -8.67 32.54 -25.01
CA ARG A 23 -8.08 33.01 -26.28
C ARG A 23 -8.84 34.22 -26.87
N LYS A 24 -10.17 34.24 -26.75
CA LYS A 24 -11.01 35.37 -27.21
C LYS A 24 -10.98 36.59 -26.26
N LEU A 25 -10.72 36.40 -24.96
CA LEU A 25 -10.50 37.51 -24.02
C LEU A 25 -9.05 38.04 -24.07
N ALA A 26 -8.05 37.20 -24.34
CA ALA A 26 -6.67 37.65 -24.54
C ALA A 26 -6.49 38.43 -25.86
N SER A 27 -7.19 38.07 -26.94
CA SER A 27 -7.16 38.85 -28.19
C SER A 27 -7.93 40.17 -28.09
N PHE A 28 -8.87 40.29 -27.15
CA PHE A 28 -9.61 41.53 -26.88
C PHE A 28 -8.78 42.48 -25.98
N LEU A 29 -7.98 41.93 -25.06
CA LEU A 29 -7.06 42.71 -24.22
C LEU A 29 -5.72 43.06 -24.91
N GLN A 30 -5.31 42.33 -25.96
CA GLN A 30 -4.17 42.68 -26.81
C GLN A 30 -4.43 43.89 -27.73
N ASN A 31 -5.70 44.27 -27.98
CA ASN A 31 -6.05 45.39 -28.85
C ASN A 31 -6.17 46.75 -28.13
N ILE A 32 -5.93 46.82 -26.82
CA ILE A 32 -5.95 48.09 -26.06
C ILE A 32 -4.51 48.52 -25.63
N PHE A 33 -3.52 47.64 -25.73
CA PHE A 33 -2.11 47.92 -25.39
C PHE A 33 -1.23 48.24 -26.60
N GLY A 34 -1.83 48.71 -27.70
CA GLY A 34 -1.14 49.07 -28.95
C GLY A 34 -0.98 50.58 -29.21
N VAL A 35 -1.30 51.46 -28.27
CA VAL A 35 -1.37 52.91 -28.57
C VAL A 35 -0.36 53.78 -27.80
N ILE A 36 0.41 53.24 -26.85
CA ILE A 36 1.39 54.06 -26.09
C ILE A 36 2.69 53.28 -25.88
N LEU A 37 3.55 53.28 -26.90
CA LEU A 37 5.04 53.34 -26.84
C LEU A 37 5.62 52.91 -28.21
N PHE A 38 5.31 53.69 -29.26
CA PHE A 38 5.88 53.53 -30.60
C PHE A 38 6.73 54.74 -31.02
N PHE A 39 7.29 55.49 -30.06
CA PHE A 39 8.21 56.59 -30.39
C PHE A 39 9.56 56.39 -29.73
N LEU A 40 10.55 56.27 -30.62
CA LEU A 40 11.97 56.60 -30.54
C LEU A 40 12.97 55.44 -30.58
N LYS A 41 13.81 55.58 -31.59
CA LYS A 41 14.84 54.69 -32.14
C LYS A 41 16.22 55.26 -31.70
N PRO A 42 17.38 54.86 -32.24
CA PRO A 42 18.45 54.13 -31.56
C PRO A 42 19.80 54.90 -31.49
N ARG A 43 20.90 54.17 -31.16
CA ARG A 43 22.36 54.41 -31.37
C ARG A 43 23.18 54.69 -30.08
N VAL A 44 24.44 54.28 -29.84
CA VAL A 44 25.51 53.49 -30.51
C VAL A 44 26.79 53.50 -29.59
N PHE A 45 27.74 52.57 -29.81
CA PHE A 45 29.16 52.48 -29.36
C PHE A 45 29.44 52.27 -27.84
N LEU A 46 30.49 51.58 -27.31
CA LEU A 46 31.55 50.62 -27.69
C LEU A 46 32.51 50.49 -26.49
N PHE A 47 33.34 49.45 -26.49
CA PHE A 47 34.41 49.02 -25.55
C PHE A 47 33.94 48.01 -24.50
N GLY A 48 34.55 46.83 -24.34
CA GLY A 48 35.73 46.24 -24.95
C GLY A 48 35.96 44.83 -24.37
N LEU A 49 36.15 43.85 -25.26
CA LEU A 49 37.31 42.94 -25.26
C LEU A 49 37.75 42.38 -23.90
N ILE A 50 37.47 41.09 -23.64
CA ILE A 50 38.44 40.02 -23.31
C ILE A 50 37.68 38.73 -22.91
N CYS A 51 38.20 37.60 -23.40
CA CYS A 51 37.93 36.19 -23.02
C CYS A 51 36.71 35.46 -23.61
N PRO A 52 36.97 34.55 -24.58
CA PRO A 52 36.36 33.24 -24.62
C PRO A 52 37.45 32.16 -24.44
N ILE A 53 37.53 31.59 -23.24
CA ILE A 53 38.12 30.26 -22.99
C ILE A 53 37.08 29.51 -22.16
N LEU A 54 36.07 28.97 -22.83
CA LEU A 54 35.01 28.19 -22.19
C LEU A 54 34.41 27.17 -23.16
N ILE A 55 35.24 26.56 -24.02
CA ILE A 55 34.91 25.35 -24.81
C ILE A 55 36.15 24.42 -24.94
N SER A 56 36.96 24.28 -23.87
CA SER A 56 38.07 23.30 -23.85
C SER A 56 38.20 22.51 -22.54
N SER A 57 37.24 22.59 -21.63
CA SER A 57 37.28 21.92 -20.32
C SER A 57 36.58 20.56 -20.28
N PHE A 58 36.61 19.78 -21.37
CA PHE A 58 36.06 18.41 -21.42
C PHE A 58 37.06 17.33 -21.84
N LEU A 59 38.35 17.63 -21.85
CA LEU A 59 39.43 16.67 -22.11
C LEU A 59 40.63 16.95 -21.19
N LEU A 60 40.46 16.64 -19.90
CA LEU A 60 41.58 16.36 -18.99
C LEU A 60 41.28 15.04 -18.28
N PRO A 61 42.20 14.06 -18.30
CA PRO A 61 42.03 12.83 -17.55
C PRO A 61 42.01 13.19 -16.06
N LEU A 62 40.99 12.73 -15.35
CA LEU A 62 40.98 12.73 -13.90
C LEU A 62 42.29 12.09 -13.42
N PRO A 63 42.99 12.64 -12.40
CA PRO A 63 44.09 11.93 -11.79
C PRO A 63 43.51 10.62 -11.26
N VAL A 64 43.97 9.51 -11.84
CA VAL A 64 43.84 8.20 -11.22
C VAL A 64 44.44 8.38 -9.84
N ASN A 65 43.60 8.32 -8.80
CA ASN A 65 44.04 8.06 -7.45
C ASN A 65 44.76 6.72 -7.52
N ALA A 66 46.07 6.75 -7.77
CA ALA A 66 46.95 5.64 -7.54
C ALA A 66 46.96 5.46 -6.02
N GLN A 67 45.95 4.73 -5.53
CA GLN A 67 46.06 4.05 -4.25
C GLN A 67 47.39 3.33 -4.30
N SER A 68 48.28 3.67 -3.36
CA SER A 68 49.49 2.94 -3.08
C SER A 68 49.15 1.46 -3.03
N GLN A 69 49.40 0.76 -4.13
CA GLN A 69 49.34 -0.69 -4.14
C GLN A 69 50.46 -1.12 -3.23
N SER A 70 50.10 -1.62 -2.05
CA SER A 70 51.02 -2.42 -1.23
C SER A 70 51.73 -3.37 -2.19
N GLU A 71 53.06 -3.33 -2.18
CA GLU A 71 53.91 -4.10 -3.09
C GLU A 71 53.51 -5.58 -2.97
N ARG A 72 52.78 -6.09 -3.96
CA ARG A 72 52.27 -7.47 -3.93
C ARG A 72 53.40 -8.40 -4.33
N VAL A 73 53.55 -9.50 -3.59
CA VAL A 73 54.62 -10.48 -3.83
C VAL A 73 54.07 -11.61 -4.69
N ASP A 74 54.82 -12.03 -5.71
CA ASP A 74 54.46 -13.18 -6.54
C ASP A 74 54.57 -14.50 -5.73
N LEU A 75 53.52 -15.32 -5.78
CA LEU A 75 53.48 -16.58 -5.07
C LEU A 75 54.28 -17.65 -5.82
N THR A 76 55.47 -18.01 -5.30
CA THR A 76 56.24 -19.16 -5.79
C THR A 76 55.81 -20.46 -5.10
N VAL A 77 56.12 -21.63 -5.70
CA VAL A 77 55.81 -22.95 -5.11
C VAL A 77 56.47 -23.12 -3.73
N GLU A 78 57.70 -22.66 -3.58
CA GLU A 78 58.47 -22.72 -2.33
C GLU A 78 57.81 -21.88 -1.23
N LEU A 79 57.35 -20.67 -1.57
CA LEU A 79 56.64 -19.81 -0.65
C LEU A 79 55.29 -20.42 -0.25
N LEU A 80 54.55 -20.97 -1.20
CA LEU A 80 53.29 -21.68 -0.92
C LEU A 80 53.50 -22.86 0.03
N GLN A 81 54.52 -23.70 -0.21
CA GLN A 81 54.86 -24.79 0.70
C GLN A 81 55.22 -24.26 2.09
N THR A 82 55.99 -23.18 2.18
CA THR A 82 56.36 -22.57 3.47
C THR A 82 55.14 -22.09 4.24
N ARG A 83 54.18 -21.42 3.57
CA ARG A 83 52.93 -20.95 4.17
C ARG A 83 52.00 -22.09 4.57
N ILE A 84 52.00 -23.19 3.83
CA ILE A 84 51.25 -24.40 4.18
C ILE A 84 51.80 -25.07 5.45
N HIS A 85 53.12 -25.16 5.60
CA HIS A 85 53.74 -25.81 6.77
C HIS A 85 53.66 -24.94 8.03
N ASN A 86 53.54 -23.62 7.90
CA ASN A 86 53.46 -22.65 9.00
C ASN A 86 52.13 -21.86 8.97
N PRO A 87 50.99 -22.49 9.30
CA PRO A 87 49.71 -21.80 9.34
C PRO A 87 49.67 -20.79 10.49
N VAL A 88 49.05 -19.63 10.23
CA VAL A 88 48.90 -18.54 11.19
C VAL A 88 47.56 -18.68 11.92
N LEU A 89 47.48 -18.19 13.15
CA LEU A 89 46.24 -18.20 13.91
C LEU A 89 45.47 -16.90 13.64
N HIS A 90 44.37 -17.00 12.88
CA HIS A 90 43.48 -15.88 12.58
C HIS A 90 42.10 -16.17 13.18
N GLU A 91 41.59 -15.29 14.04
CA GLU A 91 40.28 -15.43 14.71
C GLU A 91 40.05 -16.80 15.41
N GLY A 92 41.11 -17.40 15.95
CA GLY A 92 41.02 -18.66 16.71
C GLY A 92 41.10 -19.96 15.88
N ASN A 93 41.24 -19.84 14.55
CA ASN A 93 41.46 -20.95 13.62
C ASN A 93 42.85 -20.87 12.99
N LEU A 94 43.45 -22.03 12.70
CA LEU A 94 44.69 -22.09 11.91
C LEU A 94 44.34 -21.83 10.44
N THR A 95 45.07 -20.93 9.79
CA THR A 95 44.80 -20.48 8.42
C THR A 95 46.07 -20.45 7.59
N ILE A 96 45.99 -20.93 6.35
CA ILE A 96 47.03 -20.72 5.34
C ILE A 96 46.92 -19.25 4.91
N ASP A 97 47.87 -18.45 5.37
CA ASP A 97 47.95 -17.04 5.03
C ASP A 97 48.63 -16.85 3.67
N LEU A 98 47.84 -16.45 2.67
CA LEU A 98 48.28 -16.01 1.34
C LEU A 98 47.87 -14.55 1.08
N GLN A 99 47.82 -13.73 2.13
CA GLN A 99 47.43 -12.32 2.05
C GLN A 99 48.43 -11.50 1.22
N GLY A 100 47.92 -10.61 0.37
CA GLY A 100 48.72 -9.67 -0.43
C GLY A 100 49.52 -10.31 -1.57
N MET A 101 49.26 -11.57 -1.90
CA MET A 101 50.02 -12.32 -2.90
C MET A 101 49.47 -12.12 -4.32
N VAL A 102 50.32 -12.27 -5.33
CA VAL A 102 49.91 -12.45 -6.73
C VAL A 102 49.94 -13.95 -7.05
N ILE A 103 48.78 -14.51 -7.40
CA ILE A 103 48.61 -15.93 -7.69
C ILE A 103 48.31 -16.08 -9.18
N ASP A 104 49.26 -16.63 -9.92
CA ASP A 104 49.14 -16.78 -11.38
C ASP A 104 48.64 -18.17 -11.78
N LEU A 105 47.33 -18.29 -12.00
CA LEU A 105 46.64 -19.51 -12.42
C LEU A 105 46.29 -19.52 -13.92
N ARG A 106 46.92 -18.63 -14.71
CA ARG A 106 46.62 -18.56 -16.15
C ARG A 106 47.10 -19.83 -16.87
N PRO A 107 46.50 -20.18 -18.03
CA PRO A 107 46.89 -21.39 -18.78
C PRO A 107 48.37 -21.43 -19.18
N GLU A 108 49.03 -20.27 -19.32
CA GLU A 108 50.46 -20.18 -19.63
C GLU A 108 51.35 -20.71 -18.49
N ASN A 109 50.84 -20.73 -17.26
CA ASN A 109 51.54 -21.23 -16.07
C ASN A 109 50.85 -22.49 -15.50
N SER A 110 50.55 -23.46 -16.37
CA SER A 110 49.85 -24.69 -16.02
C SER A 110 50.55 -25.51 -14.94
N LEU A 111 51.90 -25.58 -14.95
CA LEU A 111 52.67 -26.33 -13.97
C LEU A 111 52.47 -25.80 -12.54
N PHE A 112 52.58 -24.47 -12.36
CA PHE A 112 52.33 -23.85 -11.06
C PHE A 112 50.87 -24.03 -10.65
N ARG A 113 49.92 -23.78 -11.56
CA ARG A 113 48.48 -23.91 -11.31
C ARG A 113 48.14 -25.31 -10.80
N ASP A 114 48.60 -26.36 -11.49
CA ASP A 114 48.27 -27.74 -11.14
C ASP A 114 48.92 -28.12 -9.79
N THR A 115 50.15 -27.65 -9.53
CA THR A 115 50.84 -27.82 -8.25
C THR A 115 50.12 -27.07 -7.11
N PHE A 116 49.64 -25.85 -7.37
CA PHE A 116 48.89 -25.03 -6.42
C PHE A 116 47.62 -25.76 -5.95
N TYR A 117 46.81 -26.26 -6.89
CA TYR A 117 45.62 -27.03 -6.54
C TYR A 117 45.96 -28.34 -5.83
N GLN A 118 46.98 -29.08 -6.26
CA GLN A 118 47.39 -30.34 -5.61
C GLN A 118 47.81 -30.14 -4.15
N LEU A 119 48.64 -29.13 -3.87
CA LEU A 119 49.12 -28.84 -2.52
C LEU A 119 47.99 -28.38 -1.60
N LEU A 120 47.16 -27.42 -2.05
CA LEU A 120 46.03 -26.94 -1.25
C LEU A 120 45.00 -28.05 -1.03
N ARG A 121 44.68 -28.84 -2.06
CA ARG A 121 43.75 -29.96 -1.95
C ARG A 121 44.17 -30.96 -0.87
N LYS A 122 45.46 -31.29 -0.79
CA LYS A 122 46.00 -32.23 0.19
C LYS A 122 45.75 -31.77 1.64
N GLU A 123 45.75 -30.46 1.88
CA GLU A 123 45.61 -29.88 3.22
C GLU A 123 44.16 -29.54 3.56
N LEU A 124 43.42 -28.90 2.66
CA LEU A 124 42.04 -28.45 2.88
C LEU A 124 41.03 -29.62 2.94
N GLN A 125 41.37 -30.78 2.37
CA GLN A 125 40.51 -31.98 2.40
C GLN A 125 40.67 -32.83 3.66
N LYS A 126 41.67 -32.55 4.51
CA LYS A 126 41.93 -33.34 5.73
C LYS A 126 40.76 -33.25 6.72
N THR A 127 40.50 -34.36 7.39
CA THR A 127 39.55 -34.44 8.50
C THR A 127 40.25 -34.03 9.80
N GLY A 128 39.69 -33.09 10.55
CA GLY A 128 40.27 -32.59 11.80
C GLY A 128 39.23 -31.88 12.67
N THR A 129 39.49 -31.75 13.98
CA THR A 129 38.59 -31.10 14.95
C THR A 129 38.46 -29.59 14.74
N LYS A 130 39.43 -28.96 14.07
CA LYS A 130 39.37 -27.58 13.55
C LYS A 130 39.81 -27.57 12.08
N PRO A 131 38.99 -27.05 11.16
CA PRO A 131 39.37 -26.95 9.76
C PRO A 131 40.45 -25.88 9.56
N LEU A 132 41.40 -26.16 8.68
CA LEU A 132 42.43 -25.21 8.26
C LEU A 132 41.80 -24.17 7.32
N GLY A 133 41.86 -22.89 7.63
CA GLY A 133 41.34 -21.82 6.77
C GLY A 133 42.24 -21.46 5.61
N LEU A 134 41.68 -20.78 4.62
CA LEU A 134 42.40 -20.22 3.48
C LEU A 134 42.15 -18.71 3.44
N ASP A 135 43.21 -17.92 3.63
CA ASP A 135 43.15 -16.46 3.56
C ASP A 135 43.88 -15.95 2.31
N LEU A 136 43.11 -15.35 1.41
CA LEU A 136 43.54 -14.73 0.15
C LEU A 136 43.34 -13.21 0.19
N SER A 137 43.19 -12.62 1.37
CA SER A 137 42.87 -11.20 1.53
C SER A 137 43.88 -10.29 0.81
N ASN A 138 43.42 -9.18 0.23
CA ASN A 138 44.23 -8.20 -0.51
C ASN A 138 45.03 -8.76 -1.71
N SER A 139 44.84 -10.03 -2.07
CA SER A 139 45.59 -10.74 -3.11
C SER A 139 45.05 -10.46 -4.52
N LEU A 140 45.87 -10.78 -5.52
CA LEU A 140 45.53 -10.70 -6.93
C LEU A 140 45.60 -12.11 -7.54
N VAL A 141 44.46 -12.64 -7.96
CA VAL A 141 44.39 -13.94 -8.64
C VAL A 141 44.25 -13.72 -10.14
N GLN A 142 45.23 -14.20 -10.91
CA GLN A 142 45.23 -14.18 -12.36
C GLN A 142 44.80 -15.54 -12.90
N GLY A 143 43.99 -15.56 -13.97
CA GLY A 143 43.42 -16.82 -14.49
C GLY A 143 42.18 -17.28 -13.73
N ASP A 144 41.64 -18.43 -14.14
CA ASP A 144 40.42 -19.00 -13.59
C ASP A 144 40.67 -19.68 -12.24
N PHE A 145 39.82 -19.37 -11.27
CA PHE A 145 39.84 -19.94 -9.92
C PHE A 145 38.74 -21.00 -9.78
N ILE A 146 39.14 -22.26 -9.80
CA ILE A 146 38.26 -23.44 -9.71
C ILE A 146 38.22 -23.90 -8.26
N GLY A 147 37.40 -23.23 -7.46
CA GLY A 147 37.22 -23.55 -6.04
C GLY A 147 36.56 -24.90 -5.79
N THR A 148 35.78 -25.42 -6.75
CA THR A 148 35.17 -26.76 -6.66
C THR A 148 36.20 -27.88 -6.49
N ASP A 149 37.42 -27.71 -6.99
CA ASP A 149 38.47 -28.74 -6.95
C ASP A 149 39.23 -28.80 -5.62
N LEU A 150 39.09 -27.76 -4.81
CA LEU A 150 39.65 -27.70 -3.46
C LEU A 150 38.77 -28.49 -2.45
N GLY A 151 37.47 -28.63 -2.73
CA GLY A 151 36.54 -29.38 -1.88
C GLY A 151 36.55 -30.89 -2.12
N VAL A 152 36.09 -31.65 -1.12
CA VAL A 152 35.98 -33.11 -1.18
C VAL A 152 34.75 -33.50 -2.00
N ARG A 153 34.96 -34.17 -3.13
CA ARG A 153 33.84 -34.66 -3.96
C ARG A 153 33.18 -35.87 -3.30
N THR A 154 31.86 -35.82 -3.16
CA THR A 154 31.07 -36.93 -2.59
C THR A 154 29.70 -37.01 -3.25
N THR A 155 29.14 -38.22 -3.29
CA THR A 155 27.77 -38.49 -3.73
C THR A 155 26.82 -38.39 -2.54
N LEU A 156 25.74 -37.62 -2.68
CA LEU A 156 24.65 -37.63 -1.70
C LEU A 156 23.74 -38.85 -1.94
N TYR A 157 23.59 -39.70 -0.92
CA TYR A 157 22.60 -40.79 -0.92
C TYR A 157 21.45 -40.48 0.04
N PRO A 158 20.20 -40.88 -0.29
CA PRO A 158 19.03 -40.65 0.57
C PRO A 158 19.15 -41.24 1.98
N ASP A 159 19.80 -42.40 2.11
CA ASP A 159 19.75 -43.22 3.33
C ASP A 159 21.10 -43.36 4.05
N ASN A 160 22.21 -42.84 3.47
CA ASN A 160 23.53 -42.99 4.07
C ASN A 160 24.48 -41.85 3.65
N ILE A 161 24.69 -40.88 4.53
CA ILE A 161 25.74 -39.87 4.35
C ILE A 161 27.09 -40.58 4.55
N SER A 162 28.07 -40.30 3.69
CA SER A 162 29.37 -40.98 3.73
C SER A 162 29.99 -40.97 5.14
N PRO A 163 30.54 -42.10 5.64
CA PRO A 163 31.16 -42.19 6.95
C PRO A 163 32.45 -41.35 7.07
N ASN A 164 32.95 -40.79 5.95
CA ASN A 164 34.12 -39.92 5.92
C ASN A 164 33.85 -38.48 6.42
N PHE A 165 32.61 -38.18 6.80
CA PHE A 165 32.22 -36.92 7.42
C PHE A 165 32.16 -37.05 8.94
N THR A 166 32.58 -36.02 9.65
CA THR A 166 32.41 -35.93 11.11
C THR A 166 30.93 -35.80 11.47
N ILE A 167 30.56 -36.10 12.72
CA ILE A 167 29.14 -36.03 13.18
C ILE A 167 28.56 -34.63 12.94
N THR A 168 29.32 -33.57 13.24
CA THR A 168 28.90 -32.18 13.00
C THR A 168 28.72 -31.84 11.51
N GLU A 169 29.52 -32.45 10.63
CA GLU A 169 29.36 -32.28 9.18
C GLU A 169 28.12 -33.03 8.67
N GLN A 170 27.86 -34.23 9.21
CA GLN A 170 26.65 -35.00 8.89
C GLN A 170 25.39 -34.25 9.35
N GLU A 171 25.40 -33.59 10.50
CA GLU A 171 24.29 -32.75 10.97
C GLU A 171 24.00 -31.59 10.01
N GLN A 172 25.03 -30.89 9.50
CA GLN A 172 24.84 -29.82 8.52
C GLN A 172 24.29 -30.33 7.17
N ILE A 173 24.72 -31.52 6.73
CA ILE A 173 24.19 -32.16 5.51
C ILE A 173 22.76 -32.67 5.75
N GLN A 174 22.43 -33.13 6.97
CA GLN A 174 21.08 -33.53 7.33
C GLN A 174 20.13 -32.32 7.35
N HIS A 175 20.60 -31.15 7.81
CA HIS A 175 19.83 -29.91 7.73
C HIS A 175 19.42 -29.55 6.30
N LEU A 176 20.29 -29.81 5.31
CA LEU A 176 19.91 -29.68 3.89
C LEU A 176 18.73 -30.58 3.53
N ARG A 177 18.70 -31.83 4.00
CA ARG A 177 17.58 -32.75 3.77
C ARG A 177 16.29 -32.18 4.36
N ASP A 178 16.33 -31.63 5.57
CA ASP A 178 15.16 -31.03 6.23
C ASP A 178 14.62 -29.83 5.46
N VAL A 179 15.50 -28.94 4.98
CA VAL A 179 15.11 -27.81 4.11
C VAL A 179 14.52 -28.29 2.78
N CYS A 180 15.10 -29.33 2.18
CA CYS A 180 14.54 -29.96 0.98
C CYS A 180 13.15 -30.59 1.25
N LEU A 181 12.94 -31.24 2.39
CA LEU A 181 11.64 -31.77 2.80
C LEU A 181 10.61 -30.66 2.99
N ASN A 182 10.99 -29.57 3.65
CA ASN A 182 10.15 -28.38 3.78
C ASN A 182 9.79 -27.78 2.41
N TYR A 183 10.68 -27.89 1.41
CA TYR A 183 10.41 -27.50 0.02
C TYR A 183 9.12 -28.13 -0.51
N LEU A 184 8.92 -29.44 -0.29
CA LEU A 184 7.77 -30.20 -0.80
C LEU A 184 6.42 -29.69 -0.28
N THR A 185 6.38 -29.00 0.86
CA THR A 185 5.14 -28.42 1.40
C THR A 185 4.65 -27.22 0.58
N LEU A 186 5.54 -26.55 -0.16
CA LEU A 186 5.27 -25.33 -0.91
C LEU A 186 5.35 -25.55 -2.44
N ALA A 187 6.36 -26.27 -2.92
CA ALA A 187 6.62 -26.51 -4.34
C ALA A 187 7.49 -27.76 -4.59
N LEU A 188 7.80 -28.08 -5.84
CA LEU A 188 8.78 -29.14 -6.18
C LEU A 188 10.20 -28.55 -6.24
N PRO A 189 11.19 -29.16 -5.56
CA PRO A 189 12.56 -28.65 -5.54
C PRO A 189 13.23 -28.70 -6.92
N SER A 190 13.81 -27.59 -7.36
CA SER A 190 14.53 -27.52 -8.63
C SER A 190 16.00 -27.98 -8.52
N ALA A 191 16.59 -27.82 -7.35
CA ALA A 191 17.99 -28.17 -7.12
C ALA A 191 18.21 -29.69 -7.30
N LYS A 192 19.37 -30.08 -7.86
CA LYS A 192 19.66 -31.49 -8.17
C LYS A 192 19.88 -32.32 -6.91
N ASP A 193 20.56 -31.76 -5.93
CA ASP A 193 20.81 -32.34 -4.62
C ASP A 193 19.51 -32.61 -3.85
N CYS A 194 18.58 -31.64 -3.77
CA CYS A 194 17.28 -31.88 -3.16
C CYS A 194 16.50 -33.00 -3.86
N ARG A 195 16.52 -33.06 -5.21
CA ARG A 195 15.87 -34.15 -5.94
C ARG A 195 16.53 -35.50 -5.71
N SER A 196 17.85 -35.51 -5.50
CA SER A 196 18.63 -36.70 -5.15
C SER A 196 18.28 -37.19 -3.75
N LEU A 197 18.25 -36.30 -2.76
CA LEU A 197 17.95 -36.59 -1.35
C LEU A 197 16.49 -37.02 -1.12
N LEU A 198 15.55 -36.53 -1.92
CA LEU A 198 14.11 -36.81 -1.80
C LEU A 198 13.61 -37.92 -2.74
N GLY A 199 14.44 -38.42 -3.65
CA GLY A 199 14.04 -39.42 -4.64
C GLY A 199 14.02 -40.85 -4.08
N ASN A 200 13.14 -41.70 -4.61
CA ASN A 200 13.03 -43.12 -4.25
C ASN A 200 14.15 -44.02 -4.81
N GLY A 201 15.42 -43.61 -4.72
CA GLY A 201 16.56 -44.46 -5.08
C GLY A 201 16.69 -44.81 -6.58
N SER A 202 16.16 -43.98 -7.50
CA SER A 202 16.40 -44.17 -8.93
C SER A 202 17.89 -43.97 -9.26
N PRO A 203 18.55 -44.93 -9.94
CA PRO A 203 20.00 -44.91 -10.19
C PRO A 203 20.49 -43.76 -11.09
N ASN A 204 19.57 -42.96 -11.67
CA ASN A 204 19.91 -41.80 -12.48
C ASN A 204 19.82 -40.46 -11.72
N ASN A 205 19.48 -40.47 -10.43
CA ASN A 205 19.31 -39.26 -9.60
C ASN A 205 20.40 -39.14 -8.51
N HIS A 206 21.67 -39.35 -8.85
CA HIS A 206 22.79 -39.05 -7.94
C HIS A 206 23.33 -37.64 -8.21
N SER A 207 23.64 -36.92 -7.13
CA SER A 207 24.29 -35.61 -7.20
C SER A 207 25.67 -35.67 -6.57
N ASP A 208 26.69 -35.35 -7.37
CA ASP A 208 28.08 -35.23 -6.94
C ASP A 208 28.30 -33.81 -6.40
N ILE A 209 28.33 -33.64 -5.09
CA ILE A 209 28.61 -32.34 -4.46
C ILE A 209 30.10 -32.22 -4.13
N SER A 210 30.62 -30.99 -4.11
CA SER A 210 31.94 -30.68 -3.57
C SER A 210 31.80 -30.11 -2.16
N VAL A 211 32.36 -30.74 -1.13
CA VAL A 211 32.29 -30.26 0.25
C VAL A 211 33.54 -29.46 0.59
N PHE A 212 33.39 -28.15 0.79
CA PHE A 212 34.46 -27.24 1.18
C PHE A 212 34.45 -27.06 2.70
N ARG A 213 35.42 -27.69 3.38
CA ARG A 213 35.52 -27.75 4.85
C ARG A 213 36.09 -26.51 5.51
N SER A 214 36.81 -25.71 4.73
CA SER A 214 37.69 -24.65 5.24
C SER A 214 36.96 -23.30 5.29
N PRO A 215 37.20 -22.44 6.29
CA PRO A 215 36.79 -21.04 6.17
C PRO A 215 37.59 -20.36 5.06
N LEU A 216 36.93 -19.52 4.26
CA LEU A 216 37.54 -18.85 3.11
C LEU A 216 37.43 -17.33 3.29
N SER A 217 38.58 -16.67 3.36
CA SER A 217 38.68 -15.22 3.37
C SER A 217 39.26 -14.73 2.04
N ILE A 218 38.50 -13.90 1.32
CA ILE A 218 38.87 -13.24 0.07
C ILE A 218 38.59 -11.73 0.18
N ILE A 219 38.83 -11.16 1.36
CA ILE A 219 38.59 -9.74 1.65
C ILE A 219 39.47 -8.87 0.76
N LYS A 220 38.87 -7.94 0.01
CA LYS A 220 39.56 -7.04 -0.94
C LYS A 220 40.42 -7.77 -1.99
N THR A 221 40.16 -9.05 -2.23
CA THR A 221 40.86 -9.85 -3.25
C THR A 221 40.36 -9.48 -4.63
N ARG A 222 41.25 -9.44 -5.62
CA ARG A 222 40.89 -9.20 -7.03
C ARG A 222 41.08 -10.47 -7.83
N PHE A 223 40.01 -10.96 -8.45
CA PHE A 223 40.02 -12.06 -9.41
C PHE A 223 39.95 -11.52 -10.84
N ASN A 224 40.95 -11.85 -11.66
CA ASN A 224 41.01 -11.45 -13.07
C ASN A 224 40.38 -12.48 -14.02
N GLY A 225 40.27 -13.75 -13.62
CA GLY A 225 39.53 -14.79 -14.34
C GLY A 225 38.20 -15.13 -13.68
N THR A 226 37.56 -16.19 -14.17
CA THR A 226 36.28 -16.68 -13.64
C THR A 226 36.46 -17.36 -12.29
N VAL A 227 35.45 -17.31 -11.44
CA VAL A 227 35.45 -17.99 -10.13
C VAL A 227 34.34 -19.05 -10.13
N GLN A 228 34.72 -20.30 -9.89
CA GLN A 228 33.83 -21.45 -10.01
C GLN A 228 33.72 -22.21 -8.70
N PHE A 229 32.51 -22.22 -8.14
CA PHE A 229 32.13 -22.95 -6.93
C PHE A 229 30.78 -23.67 -7.12
N SER A 230 30.38 -23.97 -8.35
CA SER A 230 29.10 -24.65 -8.60
C SER A 230 28.98 -25.98 -7.86
N ASN A 231 27.80 -26.25 -7.30
CA ASN A 231 27.51 -27.46 -6.54
C ASN A 231 28.45 -27.69 -5.34
N THR A 232 28.88 -26.60 -4.68
CA THR A 232 29.77 -26.65 -3.52
C THR A 232 29.00 -26.43 -2.22
N PHE A 233 29.24 -27.27 -1.22
CA PHE A 233 28.75 -27.14 0.15
C PHE A 233 29.86 -26.55 1.03
N PHE A 234 29.71 -25.30 1.44
CA PHE A 234 30.59 -24.61 2.38
C PHE A 234 30.14 -24.88 3.81
N LEU A 235 30.97 -25.58 4.59
CA LEU A 235 30.70 -25.91 5.99
C LEU A 235 31.07 -24.78 6.95
N GLN A 236 31.87 -23.83 6.47
CA GLN A 236 32.44 -22.73 7.24
C GLN A 236 32.17 -21.38 6.55
N PRO A 237 32.34 -20.25 7.27
CA PRO A 237 32.06 -18.92 6.73
C PRO A 237 32.89 -18.57 5.47
N LEU A 238 32.30 -17.73 4.63
CA LEU A 238 32.95 -17.11 3.46
C LEU A 238 32.91 -15.59 3.62
N ASP A 239 34.07 -14.97 3.79
CA ASP A 239 34.20 -13.52 3.81
C ASP A 239 34.81 -13.02 2.49
N ALA A 240 34.02 -12.25 1.75
CA ALA A 240 34.37 -11.63 0.48
C ALA A 240 34.19 -10.12 0.49
N GLN A 241 34.27 -9.52 1.68
CA GLN A 241 34.11 -8.08 1.84
C GLN A 241 35.07 -7.30 0.95
N GLY A 242 34.54 -6.42 0.10
CA GLY A 242 35.33 -5.59 -0.82
C GLY A 242 36.01 -6.35 -1.96
N ALA A 243 35.72 -7.64 -2.15
CA ALA A 243 36.30 -8.42 -3.25
C ALA A 243 35.88 -7.88 -4.62
N ILE A 244 36.73 -8.05 -5.64
CA ILE A 244 36.49 -7.61 -7.01
C ILE A 244 36.58 -8.80 -7.95
N PHE A 245 35.45 -9.16 -8.56
CA PHE A 245 35.36 -10.20 -9.57
C PHE A 245 35.28 -9.57 -10.97
N ASN A 246 36.37 -9.64 -11.73
CA ASN A 246 36.43 -9.02 -13.07
C ASN A 246 35.73 -9.85 -14.14
N GLN A 247 35.61 -11.16 -13.95
CA GLN A 247 34.85 -12.08 -14.81
C GLN A 247 33.68 -12.69 -14.04
N GLY A 248 32.93 -13.58 -14.70
CA GLY A 248 31.74 -14.20 -14.13
C GLY A 248 32.06 -15.07 -12.91
N VAL A 249 31.14 -15.09 -11.95
CA VAL A 249 31.21 -15.97 -10.79
C VAL A 249 30.04 -16.94 -10.80
N ASN A 250 30.33 -18.21 -10.52
CA ASN A 250 29.37 -19.29 -10.55
C ASN A 250 29.32 -20.00 -9.20
N TRP A 251 28.30 -19.66 -8.40
CA TRP A 251 27.89 -20.36 -7.18
C TRP A 251 26.59 -21.15 -7.37
N LYS A 252 26.22 -21.47 -8.62
CA LYS A 252 25.00 -22.22 -8.91
C LYS A 252 24.95 -23.53 -8.13
N GLU A 253 23.81 -23.84 -7.53
CA GLU A 253 23.57 -25.03 -6.71
C GLU A 253 24.50 -25.14 -5.48
N SER A 254 25.06 -24.03 -4.98
CA SER A 254 25.92 -24.05 -3.78
C SER A 254 25.13 -23.98 -2.47
N ARG A 255 25.72 -24.44 -1.37
CA ARG A 255 25.15 -24.42 -0.02
C ARG A 255 26.09 -23.70 0.92
N PHE A 256 25.60 -22.73 1.68
CA PHE A 256 26.37 -22.01 2.69
C PHE A 256 25.79 -22.32 4.06
N SER A 257 26.49 -23.14 4.85
CA SER A 257 26.04 -23.56 6.18
C SER A 257 26.22 -22.49 7.25
N ARG A 258 27.04 -21.48 6.98
CA ARG A 258 27.42 -20.41 7.89
C ARG A 258 27.29 -19.08 7.18
N GLU A 259 27.48 -18.00 7.93
CA GLU A 259 27.37 -16.65 7.42
C GLU A 259 28.26 -16.39 6.20
N ILE A 260 27.74 -15.57 5.29
CA ILE A 260 28.44 -15.12 4.11
C ILE A 260 28.42 -13.60 4.02
N ASN A 261 29.59 -13.02 3.76
CA ASN A 261 29.79 -11.58 3.72
C ASN A 261 30.28 -11.14 2.33
N PHE A 262 29.42 -10.52 1.54
CA PHE A 262 29.71 -9.85 0.27
C PHE A 262 29.59 -8.33 0.36
N ASN A 263 29.84 -7.77 1.55
CA ASN A 263 29.72 -6.33 1.74
C ASN A 263 30.73 -5.60 0.86
N ASN A 264 30.29 -4.54 0.18
CA ASN A 264 31.14 -3.77 -0.74
C ASN A 264 31.77 -4.58 -1.88
N THR A 265 31.28 -5.79 -2.18
CA THR A 265 31.81 -6.62 -3.27
C THR A 265 31.41 -6.08 -4.64
N PHE A 266 32.33 -6.16 -5.62
CA PHE A 266 32.13 -5.70 -6.99
C PHE A 266 32.09 -6.87 -7.98
N PHE A 267 30.91 -7.17 -8.53
CA PHE A 267 30.70 -8.16 -9.59
C PHE A 267 30.64 -7.47 -10.96
N ARG A 268 31.71 -7.56 -11.75
CA ARG A 268 31.79 -6.92 -13.08
C ARG A 268 30.99 -7.64 -14.16
N LYS A 269 30.83 -8.94 -13.99
CA LYS A 269 30.13 -9.84 -14.93
C LYS A 269 29.04 -10.60 -14.19
N ILE A 270 28.48 -11.60 -14.85
CA ILE A 270 27.35 -12.38 -14.33
C ILE A 270 27.73 -12.99 -12.97
N ALA A 271 26.86 -12.81 -11.98
CA ALA A 271 26.94 -13.48 -10.69
C ALA A 271 25.77 -14.48 -10.59
N ASP A 272 26.09 -15.77 -10.69
CA ASP A 272 25.10 -16.85 -10.69
C ASP A 272 25.03 -17.55 -9.33
N PHE A 273 23.95 -17.29 -8.61
CA PHE A 273 23.53 -17.94 -7.37
C PHE A 273 22.28 -18.81 -7.59
N THR A 274 21.97 -19.23 -8.82
CA THR A 274 20.78 -20.03 -9.11
C THR A 274 20.72 -21.31 -8.27
N SER A 275 19.58 -21.58 -7.66
CA SER A 275 19.34 -22.73 -6.77
C SER A 275 20.33 -22.82 -5.60
N THR A 276 20.80 -21.69 -5.06
CA THR A 276 21.69 -21.63 -3.89
C THR A 276 20.88 -21.63 -2.60
N ILE A 277 21.40 -22.25 -1.53
CA ILE A 277 20.76 -22.21 -0.20
C ILE A 277 21.73 -21.57 0.78
N PHE A 278 21.25 -20.54 1.47
CA PHE A 278 21.93 -19.85 2.57
C PHE A 278 21.23 -20.25 3.87
N PHE A 279 21.87 -21.11 4.66
CA PHE A 279 21.32 -21.62 5.92
C PHE A 279 21.45 -20.63 7.08
N ASP A 280 22.35 -19.65 6.93
CA ASP A 280 22.62 -18.60 7.91
C ASP A 280 22.59 -17.24 7.20
N ARG A 281 22.91 -16.16 7.93
CA ARG A 281 22.84 -14.78 7.43
C ARG A 281 23.69 -14.58 6.18
N ALA A 282 23.12 -13.85 5.22
CA ALA A 282 23.82 -13.46 4.00
C ALA A 282 23.82 -11.93 3.84
N ASP A 283 25.00 -11.34 3.80
CA ASP A 283 25.18 -9.89 3.69
C ASP A 283 25.75 -9.50 2.32
N PHE A 284 25.04 -8.62 1.63
CA PHE A 284 25.37 -8.06 0.32
C PHE A 284 25.26 -6.52 0.38
N LYS A 285 25.45 -5.93 1.56
CA LYS A 285 25.35 -4.49 1.77
C LYS A 285 26.36 -3.76 0.87
N GLU A 286 25.89 -2.73 0.16
CA GLU A 286 26.71 -1.93 -0.76
C GLU A 286 27.37 -2.77 -1.89
N ALA A 287 26.92 -4.00 -2.13
CA ALA A 287 27.41 -4.82 -3.23
C ALA A 287 26.97 -4.24 -4.58
N GLN A 288 27.82 -4.36 -5.60
CA GLN A 288 27.58 -3.80 -6.92
C GLN A 288 27.60 -4.89 -7.99
N PHE A 289 26.47 -5.06 -8.68
CA PHE A 289 26.29 -5.99 -9.79
C PHE A 289 26.23 -5.19 -11.09
N GLN A 290 27.33 -5.20 -11.85
CA GLN A 290 27.44 -4.46 -13.12
C GLN A 290 26.70 -5.14 -14.27
N GLU A 291 26.56 -6.47 -14.21
CA GLU A 291 25.82 -7.28 -15.18
C GLU A 291 24.70 -8.05 -14.46
N THR A 292 24.12 -9.05 -15.13
CA THR A 292 22.97 -9.80 -14.61
C THR A 292 23.31 -10.54 -13.31
N ALA A 293 22.46 -10.40 -12.30
CA ALA A 293 22.52 -11.15 -11.04
C ALA A 293 21.38 -12.18 -10.99
N LEU A 294 21.72 -13.46 -10.79
CA LEU A 294 20.79 -14.58 -10.83
C LEU A 294 20.66 -15.24 -9.46
N PHE A 295 19.50 -15.14 -8.83
CA PHE A 295 19.15 -15.80 -7.57
C PHE A 295 17.96 -16.75 -7.75
N ILE A 296 17.70 -17.23 -8.96
CA ILE A 296 16.49 -18.00 -9.29
C ILE A 296 16.43 -19.29 -8.47
N ASN A 297 15.27 -19.60 -7.86
CA ASN A 297 15.06 -20.77 -6.99
C ASN A 297 16.01 -20.86 -5.77
N SER A 298 16.53 -19.73 -5.30
CA SER A 298 17.41 -19.71 -4.12
C SER A 298 16.61 -19.63 -2.83
N ASP A 299 17.25 -19.97 -1.73
CA ASP A 299 16.65 -20.01 -0.40
C ASP A 299 17.51 -19.30 0.62
N PHE A 300 16.89 -18.43 1.40
CA PHE A 300 17.49 -17.73 2.52
C PHE A 300 16.73 -18.12 3.78
N GLU A 301 17.30 -19.03 4.59
CA GLU A 301 16.69 -19.54 5.82
C GLU A 301 16.73 -18.49 6.95
N GLU A 302 17.73 -17.61 6.93
CA GLU A 302 17.92 -16.53 7.89
C GLU A 302 17.82 -15.13 7.23
N ASN A 303 18.09 -14.08 8.01
CA ASN A 303 18.05 -12.70 7.54
C ASN A 303 19.05 -12.44 6.40
N VAL A 304 18.64 -11.63 5.43
CA VAL A 304 19.46 -11.21 4.29
C VAL A 304 19.45 -9.70 4.13
N ASN A 305 20.61 -9.15 3.78
CA ASN A 305 20.81 -7.70 3.67
C ASN A 305 21.41 -7.33 2.31
N PHE A 306 20.62 -6.65 1.48
CA PHE A 306 21.01 -6.01 0.22
C PHE A 306 20.93 -4.48 0.32
N SER A 307 20.97 -3.93 1.54
CA SER A 307 20.85 -2.48 1.71
C SER A 307 21.95 -1.73 0.95
N GLN A 308 21.57 -0.64 0.28
CA GLN A 308 22.45 0.18 -0.56
C GLN A 308 23.14 -0.58 -1.72
N ALA A 309 22.71 -1.80 -2.04
CA ALA A 309 23.26 -2.52 -3.20
C ALA A 309 22.82 -1.85 -4.52
N ILE A 310 23.62 -2.04 -5.57
CA ILE A 310 23.38 -1.46 -6.89
C ILE A 310 23.36 -2.57 -7.94
N PHE A 311 22.23 -2.70 -8.64
CA PHE A 311 22.05 -3.60 -9.77
C PHE A 311 21.94 -2.80 -11.07
N GLN A 312 22.99 -2.82 -11.89
CA GLN A 312 23.04 -2.07 -13.15
C GLN A 312 22.23 -2.74 -14.26
N GLN A 313 22.21 -4.07 -14.26
CA GLN A 313 21.43 -4.89 -15.20
C GLN A 313 20.34 -5.68 -14.48
N ILE A 314 19.71 -6.60 -15.21
CA ILE A 314 18.56 -7.37 -14.73
C ILE A 314 18.94 -8.18 -13.47
N ALA A 315 18.10 -8.08 -12.43
CA ALA A 315 18.21 -8.89 -11.23
C ALA A 315 17.04 -9.88 -11.13
N LYS A 316 17.34 -11.18 -11.08
CA LYS A 316 16.31 -12.25 -11.08
C LYS A 316 16.26 -12.96 -9.74
N PHE A 317 15.22 -12.67 -8.97
CA PHE A 317 14.84 -13.31 -7.69
C PHE A 317 13.56 -14.15 -7.85
N SER A 318 13.39 -14.80 -9.00
CA SER A 318 12.19 -15.59 -9.29
C SER A 318 12.19 -16.90 -8.49
N ARG A 319 11.07 -17.21 -7.84
CA ARG A 319 10.88 -18.41 -7.00
C ARG A 319 11.86 -18.48 -5.82
N VAL A 320 12.30 -17.33 -5.31
CA VAL A 320 13.15 -17.27 -4.10
C VAL A 320 12.28 -17.40 -2.86
N ARG A 321 12.78 -18.12 -1.86
CA ARG A 321 12.14 -18.24 -0.54
C ARG A 321 12.96 -17.49 0.49
N TRP A 322 12.29 -16.60 1.19
CA TRP A 322 12.86 -15.71 2.20
C TRP A 322 12.20 -16.02 3.54
N TRP A 323 12.89 -16.77 4.40
CA TRP A 323 12.38 -17.17 5.71
C TRP A 323 12.66 -16.12 6.78
N GLY A 324 13.82 -15.48 6.73
CA GLY A 324 14.17 -14.34 7.57
C GLY A 324 13.69 -13.00 7.01
N ASN A 325 14.06 -11.91 7.70
CA ASN A 325 13.84 -10.56 7.22
C ASN A 325 14.71 -10.29 5.98
N THR A 326 14.13 -9.60 4.99
CA THR A 326 14.81 -9.24 3.75
C THR A 326 14.94 -7.73 3.66
N ASP A 327 16.17 -7.23 3.73
CA ASP A 327 16.45 -5.80 3.64
C ASP A 327 16.99 -5.41 2.26
N PHE A 328 16.22 -4.59 1.54
CA PHE A 328 16.58 -3.94 0.28
C PHE A 328 16.50 -2.41 0.42
N SER A 329 16.70 -1.88 1.63
CA SER A 329 16.61 -0.44 1.87
C SER A 329 17.71 0.31 1.12
N GLN A 330 17.35 1.43 0.49
CA GLN A 330 18.24 2.26 -0.35
C GLN A 330 18.90 1.51 -1.52
N VAL A 331 18.37 0.34 -1.90
CA VAL A 331 18.83 -0.39 -3.09
C VAL A 331 18.52 0.41 -4.35
N ARG A 332 19.38 0.32 -5.36
CA ARG A 332 19.13 0.89 -6.69
C ARG A 332 19.10 -0.21 -7.75
N PHE A 333 17.95 -0.40 -8.38
CA PHE A 333 17.78 -1.22 -9.57
C PHE A 333 17.71 -0.30 -10.81
N ALA A 334 18.81 -0.21 -11.56
CA ALA A 334 18.86 0.57 -12.80
C ALA A 334 18.13 -0.10 -13.96
N ASN A 335 17.97 -1.43 -13.89
CA ASN A 335 17.22 -2.23 -14.86
C ASN A 335 16.12 -3.06 -14.16
N GLN A 336 15.47 -3.97 -14.90
CA GLN A 336 14.33 -4.73 -14.42
C GLN A 336 14.70 -5.67 -13.26
N VAL A 337 13.80 -5.81 -12.29
CA VAL A 337 13.93 -6.76 -11.18
C VAL A 337 12.70 -7.65 -11.07
N GLN A 338 12.93 -8.95 -10.88
CA GLN A 338 11.89 -9.97 -10.88
C GLN A 338 11.86 -10.72 -9.55
N PHE A 339 10.80 -10.52 -8.76
CA PHE A 339 10.46 -11.28 -7.55
C PHE A 339 9.28 -12.25 -7.79
N THR A 340 9.11 -12.68 -9.05
CA THR A 340 7.97 -13.51 -9.47
C THR A 340 7.95 -14.83 -8.70
N LYS A 341 6.80 -15.22 -8.15
CA LYS A 341 6.63 -16.42 -7.32
C LYS A 341 7.53 -16.46 -6.08
N GLY A 342 8.00 -15.30 -5.60
CA GLY A 342 8.76 -15.20 -4.37
C GLY A 342 7.89 -15.46 -3.14
N TYR A 343 8.43 -16.16 -2.14
CA TYR A 343 7.76 -16.42 -0.86
C TYR A 343 8.47 -15.64 0.25
N PHE A 344 7.80 -14.65 0.83
CA PHE A 344 8.34 -13.82 1.92
C PHE A 344 7.63 -14.16 3.23
N HIS A 345 8.33 -14.90 4.10
CA HIS A 345 7.79 -15.34 5.39
C HIS A 345 7.75 -14.19 6.42
N GLN A 346 8.81 -13.36 6.45
CA GLN A 346 8.93 -12.22 7.35
C GLN A 346 8.85 -10.89 6.57
N PHE A 347 9.38 -9.80 7.15
CA PHE A 347 9.27 -8.46 6.58
C PHE A 347 10.16 -8.30 5.33
N LEU A 348 9.61 -7.63 4.31
CA LEU A 348 10.34 -7.13 3.15
C LEU A 348 10.50 -5.61 3.27
N LEU A 349 11.73 -5.16 3.43
CA LEU A 349 12.08 -3.74 3.60
C LEU A 349 12.61 -3.21 2.26
N LEU A 350 11.85 -2.29 1.65
CA LEU A 350 12.20 -1.58 0.42
C LEU A 350 12.19 -0.07 0.68
N ALA A 351 12.62 0.34 1.87
CA ALA A 351 12.63 1.75 2.25
C ALA A 351 13.64 2.50 1.39
N GLU A 352 13.23 3.62 0.77
CA GLU A 352 14.10 4.45 -0.08
C GLU A 352 14.71 3.70 -1.29
N ALA A 353 14.14 2.54 -1.66
CA ALA A 353 14.55 1.78 -2.83
C ALA A 353 14.21 2.54 -4.12
N THR A 354 15.10 2.50 -5.11
CA THR A 354 14.88 3.13 -6.42
C THR A 354 14.77 2.06 -7.52
N PHE A 355 13.63 2.07 -8.21
CA PHE A 355 13.35 1.23 -9.38
C PHE A 355 13.27 2.10 -10.63
N GLU A 356 14.33 2.09 -11.44
CA GLU A 356 14.37 2.87 -12.68
C GLU A 356 13.55 2.22 -13.81
N GLN A 357 13.47 0.89 -13.80
CA GLN A 357 12.68 0.09 -14.73
C GLN A 357 11.60 -0.72 -14.00
N ALA A 358 11.05 -1.74 -14.66
CA ALA A 358 9.97 -2.54 -14.11
C ALA A 358 10.42 -3.42 -12.93
N VAL A 359 9.65 -3.39 -11.83
CA VAL A 359 9.69 -4.37 -10.74
C VAL A 359 8.43 -5.24 -10.79
N THR A 360 8.59 -6.56 -10.70
CA THR A 360 7.46 -7.49 -10.67
C THR A 360 7.48 -8.38 -9.44
N PHE A 361 6.34 -8.44 -8.75
CA PHE A 361 6.03 -9.35 -7.64
C PHE A 361 4.95 -10.36 -8.04
N ARG A 362 4.79 -10.63 -9.34
CA ARG A 362 3.69 -11.48 -9.82
C ARG A 362 3.68 -12.84 -9.13
N GLU A 363 2.51 -13.30 -8.67
CA GLU A 363 2.34 -14.56 -7.93
C GLU A 363 3.21 -14.67 -6.65
N ALA A 364 3.73 -13.56 -6.11
CA ALA A 364 4.46 -13.57 -4.84
C ALA A 364 3.51 -13.72 -3.65
N GLN A 365 4.05 -14.20 -2.53
CA GLN A 365 3.33 -14.33 -1.27
C GLN A 365 4.01 -13.50 -0.17
N PHE A 366 3.22 -12.67 0.51
CA PHE A 366 3.67 -11.84 1.63
C PHE A 366 2.93 -12.24 2.92
N ASN A 367 3.66 -12.79 3.89
CA ASN A 367 3.09 -13.17 5.19
C ASN A 367 3.13 -12.03 6.22
N ARG A 368 4.03 -11.06 6.04
CA ARG A 368 4.19 -9.85 6.86
C ARG A 368 4.11 -8.59 6.00
N VAL A 369 4.26 -7.43 6.64
CA VAL A 369 4.19 -6.11 6.01
C VAL A 369 5.37 -5.92 5.04
N VAL A 370 5.08 -5.33 3.88
CA VAL A 370 6.09 -4.88 2.91
C VAL A 370 6.19 -3.36 3.00
N THR A 371 7.39 -2.83 3.23
CA THR A 371 7.58 -1.39 3.37
C THR A 371 8.24 -0.79 2.13
N LEU A 372 7.50 0.05 1.40
CA LEU A 372 7.97 0.85 0.27
C LEU A 372 8.13 2.33 0.69
N ARG A 373 8.51 2.57 1.95
CA ARG A 373 8.56 3.92 2.51
C ARG A 373 9.62 4.76 1.79
N GLY A 374 9.24 5.87 1.18
CA GLY A 374 10.18 6.71 0.43
C GLY A 374 10.74 6.08 -0.84
N ALA A 375 10.23 4.91 -1.27
CA ALA A 375 10.70 4.26 -2.48
C ALA A 375 10.32 5.07 -3.73
N SER A 376 11.11 4.96 -4.81
CA SER A 376 10.89 5.62 -6.08
C SER A 376 10.63 4.60 -7.18
N ILE A 377 9.49 4.70 -7.88
CA ILE A 377 9.14 3.85 -9.03
C ILE A 377 9.05 4.74 -10.26
N LEU A 378 9.99 4.59 -11.20
CA LEU A 378 10.07 5.43 -12.40
C LEU A 378 9.31 4.87 -13.61
N ASN A 379 9.07 3.56 -13.66
CA ASN A 379 8.44 2.89 -14.81
C ASN A 379 7.25 1.99 -14.43
N GLN A 380 7.46 0.84 -13.78
CA GLN A 380 6.33 -0.04 -13.50
C GLN A 380 6.56 -0.86 -12.23
N ALA A 381 5.52 -1.03 -11.43
CA ALA A 381 5.46 -2.04 -10.37
C ALA A 381 4.24 -2.95 -10.58
N ASP A 382 4.47 -4.25 -10.69
CA ASP A 382 3.43 -5.24 -10.94
C ASP A 382 3.20 -6.16 -9.73
N PHE A 383 2.05 -6.01 -9.08
CA PHE A 383 1.57 -6.83 -7.95
C PHE A 383 0.41 -7.77 -8.36
N SER A 384 0.31 -8.15 -9.62
CA SER A 384 -0.73 -9.08 -10.09
C SER A 384 -0.59 -10.46 -9.44
N ASP A 385 -1.70 -11.08 -9.06
CA ASP A 385 -1.77 -12.41 -8.44
C ASP A 385 -0.97 -12.56 -7.12
N VAL A 386 -0.65 -11.44 -6.46
CA VAL A 386 0.02 -11.47 -5.16
C VAL A 386 -0.93 -11.96 -4.07
N ARG A 387 -0.42 -12.82 -3.18
CA ARG A 387 -1.15 -13.30 -2.01
C ARG A 387 -0.66 -12.59 -0.74
N PHE A 388 -1.56 -11.86 -0.08
CA PHE A 388 -1.32 -11.22 1.21
C PHE A 388 -1.93 -12.06 2.33
N ALA A 389 -1.16 -12.36 3.39
CA ALA A 389 -1.72 -12.91 4.62
C ALA A 389 -2.62 -11.88 5.33
N GLN A 390 -3.43 -12.33 6.29
CA GLN A 390 -4.49 -11.51 6.92
C GLN A 390 -4.04 -10.17 7.51
N LYS A 391 -2.79 -10.06 8.00
CA LYS A 391 -2.20 -8.83 8.58
C LYS A 391 -1.12 -8.20 7.70
N SER A 392 -0.96 -8.67 6.47
CA SER A 392 0.00 -8.14 5.51
C SER A 392 -0.63 -7.02 4.70
N TYR A 393 0.16 -5.97 4.44
CA TYR A 393 -0.20 -4.84 3.59
C TYR A 393 1.09 -4.20 3.05
N LEU A 394 0.94 -3.34 2.05
CA LEU A 394 1.99 -2.51 1.46
C LEU A 394 1.99 -1.14 2.14
N ASN A 395 3.03 -0.83 2.91
CA ASN A 395 3.23 0.53 3.42
C ASN A 395 3.88 1.39 2.33
N VAL A 396 3.10 2.30 1.74
CA VAL A 396 3.52 3.18 0.64
C VAL A 396 3.75 4.63 1.07
N SER A 397 4.03 4.84 2.36
CA SER A 397 4.28 6.18 2.90
C SER A 397 5.48 6.86 2.20
N GLY A 398 5.29 8.03 1.60
CA GLY A 398 6.33 8.76 0.88
C GLY A 398 6.73 8.15 -0.47
N LEU A 399 5.94 7.22 -1.02
CA LEU A 399 6.22 6.61 -2.32
C LEU A 399 6.29 7.66 -3.44
N GLY A 400 7.46 7.81 -4.06
CA GLY A 400 7.70 8.66 -5.21
C GLY A 400 7.37 7.94 -6.51
N PHE A 401 6.31 8.35 -7.20
CA PHE A 401 6.08 7.94 -8.59
C PHE A 401 5.22 8.96 -9.32
N ASN A 402 5.38 9.06 -10.64
CA ASN A 402 4.58 9.90 -11.52
C ASN A 402 3.54 9.04 -12.23
N SER A 403 2.25 9.22 -11.93
CA SER A 403 1.17 8.40 -12.51
C SER A 403 1.01 8.52 -14.02
N ASN A 404 1.62 9.51 -14.68
CA ASN A 404 1.59 9.63 -16.15
C ASN A 404 2.72 8.84 -16.84
N GLN A 405 3.78 8.51 -16.12
CA GLN A 405 4.96 7.84 -16.65
C GLN A 405 5.07 6.41 -16.09
N ALA A 406 4.80 6.28 -14.78
CA ALA A 406 4.88 5.04 -14.06
C ALA A 406 3.51 4.42 -13.80
N LYS A 407 3.45 3.08 -13.83
CA LYS A 407 2.22 2.32 -13.54
C LYS A 407 2.39 1.38 -12.36
N ILE A 408 1.39 1.37 -11.48
CA ILE A 408 1.26 0.39 -10.40
C ILE A 408 0.10 -0.53 -10.76
N LEU A 409 0.39 -1.81 -10.96
CA LEU A 409 -0.57 -2.83 -11.38
C LEU A 409 -0.85 -3.78 -10.21
N GLY A 410 -2.06 -4.33 -10.20
CA GLY A 410 -2.48 -5.36 -9.26
C GLY A 410 -3.89 -5.86 -9.59
N ASN A 411 -4.36 -6.83 -8.82
CA ASN A 411 -5.68 -7.42 -9.01
C ASN A 411 -6.80 -6.38 -8.76
N PRO A 412 -7.72 -6.16 -9.72
CA PRO A 412 -8.81 -5.20 -9.57
C PRO A 412 -9.69 -5.47 -8.35
N GLY A 413 -9.88 -4.46 -7.49
CA GLY A 413 -10.71 -4.53 -6.27
C GLY A 413 -10.03 -5.15 -5.06
N GLU A 414 -8.77 -5.58 -5.20
CA GLU A 414 -7.95 -6.17 -4.16
C GLU A 414 -6.77 -5.27 -3.79
N ILE A 415 -5.98 -4.81 -4.77
CA ILE A 415 -4.73 -4.09 -4.52
C ILE A 415 -4.94 -2.78 -3.75
N GLY A 416 -6.03 -2.05 -4.02
CA GLY A 416 -6.34 -0.80 -3.34
C GLY A 416 -6.55 -0.95 -1.82
N LYS A 417 -6.99 -2.13 -1.37
CA LYS A 417 -7.17 -2.45 0.07
C LYS A 417 -5.86 -2.80 0.76
N MET A 418 -4.88 -3.26 -0.01
CA MET A 418 -3.57 -3.65 0.50
C MET A 418 -2.62 -2.46 0.61
N LEU A 419 -2.94 -1.31 0.00
CA LEU A 419 -2.13 -0.09 0.08
C LEU A 419 -2.47 0.71 1.33
N SER A 420 -1.46 0.98 2.16
CA SER A 420 -1.60 1.74 3.41
C SER A 420 -0.57 2.85 3.52
N VAL A 421 -0.98 3.97 4.11
CA VAL A 421 -0.13 5.12 4.43
C VAL A 421 -0.30 5.47 5.90
N SER A 422 0.79 5.89 6.53
CA SER A 422 0.84 6.18 7.98
C SER A 422 0.04 7.41 8.41
N SER A 423 -0.04 8.44 7.55
CA SER A 423 -0.76 9.69 7.82
C SER A 423 -1.07 10.43 6.53
N LEU A 424 -1.98 11.42 6.58
CA LEU A 424 -2.27 12.27 5.41
C LEU A 424 -1.13 13.27 5.14
N GLN A 425 -0.52 13.81 6.20
CA GLN A 425 0.59 14.75 6.11
C GLN A 425 1.79 14.09 5.42
N GLY A 426 2.32 14.73 4.38
CA GLY A 426 3.41 14.18 3.55
C GLY A 426 2.98 13.12 2.51
N ASN A 427 1.76 12.56 2.61
CA ASN A 427 1.28 11.49 1.70
C ASN A 427 0.14 11.91 0.76
N GLN A 428 -0.27 13.18 0.76
CA GLN A 428 -1.35 13.67 -0.12
C GLN A 428 -1.07 13.41 -1.59
N ASN A 429 0.17 13.66 -2.04
CA ASN A 429 0.59 13.42 -3.41
C ASN A 429 0.62 11.92 -3.74
N VAL A 430 1.02 11.08 -2.78
CA VAL A 430 1.03 9.61 -2.94
C VAL A 430 -0.38 9.11 -3.23
N LEU A 431 -1.34 9.44 -2.36
CA LEU A 431 -2.73 9.03 -2.53
C LEU A 431 -3.36 9.57 -3.82
N ARG A 432 -3.06 10.83 -4.17
CA ARG A 432 -3.52 11.45 -5.43
C ARG A 432 -2.98 10.73 -6.65
N ASN A 433 -1.68 10.44 -6.69
CA ASN A 433 -1.05 9.76 -7.82
C ASN A 433 -1.55 8.31 -7.91
N LEU A 434 -1.75 7.61 -6.80
CA LEU A 434 -2.33 6.26 -6.78
C LEU A 434 -3.76 6.25 -7.32
N ALA A 435 -4.61 7.17 -6.86
CA ALA A 435 -5.98 7.31 -7.36
C ALA A 435 -5.99 7.61 -8.87
N GLN A 436 -5.09 8.47 -9.36
CA GLN A 436 -4.93 8.75 -10.79
C GLN A 436 -4.48 7.52 -11.59
N ASN A 437 -3.50 6.76 -11.07
CA ASN A 437 -3.04 5.52 -11.68
C ASN A 437 -4.20 4.53 -11.86
N PHE A 438 -4.96 4.22 -10.81
CA PHE A 438 -6.06 3.27 -10.90
C PHE A 438 -7.23 3.78 -11.74
N ARG A 439 -7.47 5.10 -11.78
CA ARG A 439 -8.42 5.70 -12.72
C ARG A 439 -8.02 5.48 -14.17
N GLN A 440 -6.73 5.67 -14.51
CA GLN A 440 -6.23 5.42 -15.88
C GLN A 440 -6.30 3.94 -16.25
N LEU A 441 -6.13 3.04 -15.29
CA LEU A 441 -6.28 1.59 -15.46
C LEU A 441 -7.74 1.11 -15.46
N GLN A 442 -8.72 2.01 -15.32
CA GLN A 442 -10.15 1.69 -15.19
C GLN A 442 -10.47 0.79 -13.97
N GLN A 443 -9.60 0.75 -12.96
CA GLN A 443 -9.78 0.04 -11.70
C GLN A 443 -10.51 0.95 -10.69
N ILE A 444 -11.81 1.13 -10.91
CA ILE A 444 -12.64 2.08 -10.13
C ILE A 444 -12.76 1.68 -8.65
N ALA A 445 -12.82 0.38 -8.36
CA ALA A 445 -12.91 -0.12 -6.99
C ALA A 445 -11.69 0.27 -6.14
N ASP A 446 -10.48 0.08 -6.68
CA ASP A 446 -9.22 0.43 -5.99
C ASP A 446 -9.05 1.94 -5.82
N MET A 447 -9.41 2.72 -6.85
CA MET A 447 -9.43 4.18 -6.77
C MET A 447 -10.38 4.68 -5.67
N ASN A 448 -11.58 4.11 -5.59
CA ASN A 448 -12.55 4.44 -4.54
C ASN A 448 -12.04 4.06 -3.15
N GLN A 449 -11.39 2.91 -3.00
CA GLN A 449 -10.77 2.50 -1.74
C GLN A 449 -9.70 3.51 -1.27
N LEU A 450 -8.85 4.01 -2.17
CA LEU A 450 -7.84 5.00 -1.82
C LEU A 450 -8.43 6.35 -1.46
N GLU A 451 -9.45 6.81 -2.18
CA GLU A 451 -10.17 8.03 -1.83
C GLU A 451 -10.90 7.87 -0.48
N TYR A 452 -11.45 6.69 -0.18
CA TYR A 452 -12.00 6.39 1.14
C TYR A 452 -10.93 6.51 2.24
N THR A 453 -9.79 5.82 2.08
CA THR A 453 -8.65 5.89 3.02
C THR A 453 -8.17 7.32 3.22
N LYS A 454 -8.07 8.12 2.15
CA LYS A 454 -7.70 9.53 2.21
C LYS A 454 -8.65 10.33 3.13
N GLN A 455 -9.95 10.09 3.03
CA GLN A 455 -10.94 10.81 3.83
C GLN A 455 -11.00 10.29 5.28
N GLN A 456 -10.78 8.99 5.51
CA GLN A 456 -10.59 8.47 6.86
C GLN A 456 -9.41 9.17 7.56
N LEU A 457 -8.27 9.29 6.87
CA LEU A 457 -7.11 9.99 7.41
C LEU A 457 -7.37 11.48 7.64
N ARG A 458 -8.13 12.12 6.74
CA ARG A 458 -8.57 13.51 6.92
C ARG A 458 -9.46 13.66 8.16
N LEU A 459 -10.36 12.70 8.41
CA LEU A 459 -11.21 12.70 9.59
C LEU A 459 -10.36 12.55 10.87
N VAL A 460 -9.35 11.68 10.86
CA VAL A 460 -8.39 11.53 11.97
C VAL A 460 -7.63 12.84 12.21
N GLU A 461 -7.18 13.52 11.15
CA GLU A 461 -6.51 14.81 11.27
C GLU A 461 -7.44 15.91 11.82
N LEU A 462 -8.67 16.00 11.33
CA LEU A 462 -9.68 16.94 11.84
C LEU A 462 -10.03 16.66 13.31
N SER A 463 -10.18 15.40 13.68
CA SER A 463 -10.42 14.98 15.08
C SER A 463 -9.28 15.42 15.99
N ARG A 464 -8.03 15.20 15.57
CA ARG A 464 -6.84 15.68 16.28
C ARG A 464 -6.79 17.20 16.39
N ARG A 465 -7.23 17.94 15.36
CA ARG A 465 -7.27 19.41 15.41
C ARG A 465 -8.35 19.95 16.36
N LEU A 466 -9.49 19.28 16.43
CA LEU A 466 -10.64 19.72 17.24
C LEU A 466 -10.53 19.34 18.72
N PHE A 467 -10.07 18.12 19.01
CA PHE A 467 -10.06 17.54 20.35
C PHE A 467 -8.65 17.34 20.91
N GLY A 468 -7.61 17.41 20.07
CA GLY A 468 -6.22 17.31 20.51
C GLY A 468 -5.78 18.54 21.28
N THR A 469 -4.83 18.35 22.19
CA THR A 469 -4.29 19.46 22.98
C THR A 469 -3.27 20.22 22.15
N ASN A 470 -3.54 21.50 21.88
CA ASN A 470 -2.62 22.36 21.15
C ASN A 470 -1.47 22.79 22.05
N ILE A 471 -0.23 22.40 21.71
CA ILE A 471 0.96 22.72 22.49
C ILE A 471 1.19 24.24 22.60
N ASN A 472 0.82 25.00 21.58
CA ASN A 472 1.03 26.46 21.58
C ASN A 472 0.09 27.18 22.55
N SER A 473 -1.00 26.56 23.00
CA SER A 473 -1.98 27.19 23.91
C SER A 473 -2.29 26.39 25.18
N ALA A 474 -1.76 25.18 25.34
CA ALA A 474 -1.99 24.33 26.51
C ALA A 474 -1.48 24.96 27.82
N SER A 475 -2.20 24.77 28.92
CA SER A 475 -1.73 25.11 30.27
C SER A 475 -0.71 24.09 30.76
N LEU A 476 0.04 24.44 31.82
CA LEU A 476 1.00 23.53 32.44
C LEU A 476 0.34 22.24 32.96
N GLU A 477 -0.88 22.34 33.50
CA GLU A 477 -1.69 21.20 33.93
C GLU A 477 -2.07 20.30 32.74
N ARG A 478 -2.54 20.87 31.62
CA ARG A 478 -2.87 20.08 30.42
C ARG A 478 -1.65 19.41 29.81
N LEU A 479 -0.48 20.02 29.88
CA LEU A 479 0.77 19.39 29.45
C LEU A 479 1.16 18.24 30.38
N ALA A 480 0.97 18.39 31.69
CA ALA A 480 1.17 17.29 32.64
C ALA A 480 0.19 16.12 32.40
N ASP A 481 -1.09 16.41 32.14
CA ASP A 481 -2.11 15.38 31.84
C ASP A 481 -1.82 14.60 30.55
N LEU A 482 -1.12 15.22 29.59
CA LEU A 482 -0.67 14.56 28.37
C LEU A 482 0.47 13.56 28.62
N GLY A 483 1.18 13.67 29.74
CA GLY A 483 2.33 12.84 30.09
C GLY A 483 3.67 13.56 30.09
N PHE A 484 3.71 14.90 29.91
CA PHE A 484 4.97 15.65 30.07
C PHE A 484 5.31 15.81 31.55
N SER A 485 6.60 15.67 31.89
CA SER A 485 7.08 16.04 33.21
C SER A 485 6.95 17.55 33.45
N GLN A 486 6.97 17.99 34.72
CA GLN A 486 6.90 19.43 35.02
C GLN A 486 8.06 20.22 34.40
N THR A 487 9.24 19.63 34.23
CA THR A 487 10.39 20.28 33.59
C THR A 487 10.16 20.43 32.09
N GLN A 488 9.73 19.36 31.43
CA GLN A 488 9.37 19.36 30.00
C GLN A 488 8.25 20.36 29.69
N ALA A 489 7.17 20.37 30.50
CA ALA A 489 6.05 21.29 30.33
C ALA A 489 6.49 22.77 30.46
N LYS A 490 7.39 23.08 31.39
CA LYS A 490 7.97 24.43 31.54
C LYS A 490 8.86 24.79 30.35
N ALA A 491 9.69 23.87 29.87
CA ALA A 491 10.55 24.08 28.71
C ALA A 491 9.72 24.41 27.46
N ILE A 492 8.63 23.67 27.23
CA ILE A 492 7.68 23.90 26.14
C ILE A 492 7.03 25.29 26.25
N ILE A 493 6.57 25.69 27.44
CA ILE A 493 5.94 26.99 27.68
C ILE A 493 6.93 28.14 27.44
N ASN A 494 8.18 28.00 27.89
CA ASN A 494 9.20 29.01 27.69
C ASN A 494 9.60 29.13 26.21
N HIS A 495 9.73 27.99 25.50
CA HIS A 495 10.09 27.99 24.09
C HIS A 495 9.01 28.66 23.22
N ARG A 496 7.73 28.32 23.44
CA ARG A 496 6.62 28.91 22.65
C ARG A 496 6.40 30.42 22.86
N GLN A 497 6.97 31.00 23.91
CA GLN A 497 6.97 32.46 24.10
C GLN A 497 7.96 33.16 23.17
N LEU A 498 9.02 32.46 22.74
CA LEU A 498 10.02 32.95 21.81
C LEU A 498 9.60 32.64 20.36
N GLU A 499 9.33 31.36 20.08
CA GLU A 499 8.95 30.87 18.76
C GLU A 499 7.85 29.82 18.89
N THR A 500 6.73 30.02 18.18
CA THR A 500 5.64 29.05 18.18
C THR A 500 6.01 27.80 17.42
N PHE A 501 5.65 26.63 17.95
CA PHE A 501 5.87 25.37 17.26
C PHE A 501 5.05 25.33 15.96
N THR A 502 5.70 25.02 14.83
CA THR A 502 5.05 24.84 13.52
C THR A 502 4.91 23.38 13.15
N THR A 503 5.85 22.54 13.58
CA THR A 503 5.84 21.10 13.35
C THR A 503 5.98 20.32 14.66
N LYS A 504 5.46 19.08 14.69
CA LYS A 504 5.59 18.21 15.88
C LYS A 504 7.04 17.84 16.19
N ASN A 505 7.87 17.71 15.16
CA ASN A 505 9.26 17.30 15.30
C ASN A 505 10.12 18.35 16.02
N GLU A 506 9.71 19.63 16.04
CA GLU A 506 10.37 20.68 16.81
C GLU A 506 10.35 20.40 18.32
N LEU A 507 9.46 19.53 18.82
CA LEU A 507 9.53 19.11 20.23
C LEU A 507 10.82 18.35 20.56
N LEU A 508 11.39 17.65 19.58
CA LEU A 508 12.65 16.91 19.75
C LEU A 508 13.88 17.82 19.75
N THR A 509 13.74 19.11 19.44
CA THR A 509 14.85 20.07 19.59
C THR A 509 15.00 20.53 21.04
N LEU A 510 13.99 20.30 21.88
CA LEU A 510 14.06 20.59 23.31
C LEU A 510 14.92 19.54 24.01
N PRO A 511 15.95 19.94 24.79
CA PRO A 511 16.87 19.00 25.43
C PRO A 511 16.20 18.10 26.46
N ASP A 512 15.04 18.52 27.00
CA ASP A 512 14.32 17.79 28.03
C ASP A 512 13.30 16.77 27.48
N VAL A 513 13.01 16.77 26.18
CA VAL A 513 11.97 15.91 25.57
C VAL A 513 12.61 14.71 24.88
N ASP A 514 12.59 13.56 25.57
CA ASP A 514 13.10 12.31 25.02
C ASP A 514 12.25 11.78 23.87
N PHE A 515 12.89 11.04 22.95
CA PHE A 515 12.23 10.42 21.81
C PHE A 515 11.15 9.41 22.21
N GLU A 516 11.32 8.68 23.32
CA GLU A 516 10.28 7.77 23.84
C GLU A 516 9.03 8.53 24.28
N THR A 517 9.21 9.65 25.00
CA THR A 517 8.12 10.53 25.43
C THR A 517 7.40 11.10 24.21
N TYR A 518 8.14 11.51 23.19
CA TYR A 518 7.58 12.01 21.94
C TYR A 518 6.65 10.98 21.27
N ILE A 519 7.09 9.72 21.12
CA ILE A 519 6.27 8.66 20.49
C ILE A 519 4.97 8.41 21.25
N GLN A 520 5.01 8.42 22.58
CA GLN A 520 3.82 8.14 23.39
C GLN A 520 2.73 9.24 23.26
N ILE A 521 3.15 10.49 23.08
CA ILE A 521 2.25 11.65 23.14
C ILE A 521 1.96 12.22 21.73
N SER A 522 2.74 11.88 20.70
CA SER A 522 2.65 12.47 19.35
C SER A 522 1.27 12.41 18.72
N ASP A 523 0.47 11.37 19.03
CA ASP A 523 -0.87 11.18 18.51
C ASP A 523 -1.94 12.03 19.22
N ARG A 524 -1.68 12.50 20.45
CA ARG A 524 -2.60 13.30 21.29
C ARG A 524 -2.34 14.81 21.20
N ILE A 525 -1.19 15.16 20.65
CA ILE A 525 -0.72 16.51 20.45
C ILE A 525 -1.19 17.08 19.11
N ASN A 526 -1.55 18.36 19.13
CA ASN A 526 -1.70 19.18 17.94
C ASN A 526 -0.71 20.37 17.97
N VAL A 527 -0.21 20.75 16.79
CA VAL A 527 0.69 21.89 16.60
C VAL A 527 0.08 22.76 15.51
N GLY A 528 -0.14 24.04 15.83
CA GLY A 528 -0.75 25.01 14.93
C GLY A 528 -1.27 26.23 15.69
N GLU A 529 -1.82 27.19 14.95
CA GLU A 529 -2.43 28.38 15.54
C GLU A 529 -3.67 28.01 16.38
N PRO A 530 -3.90 28.67 17.52
CA PRO A 530 -5.09 28.46 18.33
C PRO A 530 -6.33 28.86 17.52
N LEU A 531 -7.30 27.95 17.45
CA LEU A 531 -8.53 28.19 16.70
C LEU A 531 -9.41 29.20 17.44
N LEU A 532 -9.75 30.30 16.76
CA LEU A 532 -10.85 31.17 17.17
C LEU A 532 -12.16 30.37 17.20
N LEU A 533 -13.13 30.78 18.01
CA LEU A 533 -14.40 30.08 18.19
C LEU A 533 -15.15 29.83 16.85
N VAL A 534 -15.11 30.80 15.95
CA VAL A 534 -15.68 30.67 14.59
C VAL A 534 -14.93 29.61 13.77
N GLY A 535 -13.60 29.62 13.82
CA GLY A 535 -12.76 28.63 13.14
C GLY A 535 -12.98 27.21 13.69
N TRP A 536 -13.15 27.09 15.01
CA TRP A 536 -13.50 25.83 15.67
C TRP A 536 -14.87 25.33 15.21
N LEU A 537 -15.90 26.18 15.18
CA LEU A 537 -17.24 25.80 14.70
C LEU A 537 -17.24 25.33 13.24
N LEU A 538 -16.49 26.01 12.37
CA LEU A 538 -16.35 25.59 10.96
C LEU A 538 -15.65 24.24 10.84
N GLN A 539 -14.58 24.02 11.60
CA GLN A 539 -13.91 22.72 11.64
C GLN A 539 -14.80 21.62 12.22
N ALA A 540 -15.55 21.91 13.28
CA ALA A 540 -16.50 20.98 13.89
C ALA A 540 -17.60 20.59 12.89
N TRP A 541 -18.12 21.54 12.11
CA TRP A 541 -19.07 21.27 11.04
C TRP A 541 -18.49 20.38 9.95
N THR A 542 -17.27 20.68 9.46
CA THR A 542 -16.62 19.84 8.44
C THR A 542 -16.32 18.42 8.94
N TRP A 543 -15.87 18.28 10.19
CA TRP A 543 -15.68 16.98 10.83
C TRP A 543 -17.00 16.22 10.93
N PHE A 544 -18.07 16.89 11.37
CA PHE A 544 -19.40 16.28 11.48
C PHE A 544 -19.95 15.82 10.13
N ALA A 545 -19.89 16.70 9.11
CA ALA A 545 -20.35 16.38 7.76
C ALA A 545 -19.55 15.22 7.15
N LEU A 546 -18.22 15.23 7.29
CA LEU A 546 -17.37 14.15 6.81
C LEU A 546 -17.64 12.83 7.52
N SER A 547 -17.80 12.87 8.85
CA SER A 547 -18.15 11.70 9.66
C SER A 547 -19.47 11.09 9.21
N LEU A 548 -20.50 11.92 9.04
CA LEU A 548 -21.82 11.50 8.58
C LEU A 548 -21.74 10.82 7.21
N LEU A 549 -20.97 11.40 6.29
CA LEU A 549 -20.86 10.94 4.91
C LEU A 549 -20.01 9.66 4.79
N LEU A 550 -18.93 9.53 5.58
CA LEU A 550 -18.18 8.27 5.69
C LEU A 550 -19.06 7.14 6.24
N LEU A 551 -19.83 7.45 7.28
CA LEU A 551 -20.66 6.48 7.96
C LEU A 551 -21.86 6.03 7.10
N LEU A 552 -22.62 6.94 6.50
CA LEU A 552 -23.81 6.58 5.73
C LEU A 552 -23.52 6.08 4.31
N SER A 553 -22.33 6.32 3.74
CA SER A 553 -22.04 5.99 2.34
C SER A 553 -20.64 5.45 2.03
N GLY A 554 -19.75 5.37 3.03
CA GLY A 554 -18.34 5.08 2.78
C GLY A 554 -17.68 6.15 1.91
N TYR A 555 -18.06 7.41 2.08
CA TYR A 555 -17.66 8.50 1.17
C TYR A 555 -18.08 8.28 -0.30
N GLY A 556 -19.29 7.75 -0.50
CA GLY A 556 -19.86 7.50 -1.83
C GLY A 556 -19.22 6.33 -2.56
N THR A 557 -18.57 5.42 -1.84
CA THR A 557 -17.93 4.23 -2.42
C THR A 557 -18.77 2.96 -2.23
N GLY A 558 -19.65 2.94 -1.22
CA GLY A 558 -20.47 1.77 -0.88
C GLY A 558 -21.90 1.90 -1.37
N PHE A 559 -22.19 1.46 -2.61
CA PHE A 559 -23.57 1.43 -3.13
C PHE A 559 -24.53 0.64 -2.23
N TRP A 560 -24.13 -0.57 -1.82
CA TRP A 560 -24.96 -1.42 -0.96
C TRP A 560 -25.19 -0.82 0.43
N LEU A 561 -24.23 -0.06 0.95
CA LEU A 561 -24.38 0.66 2.22
C LEU A 561 -25.46 1.74 2.11
N VAL A 562 -25.36 2.60 1.09
CA VAL A 562 -26.36 3.64 0.83
C VAL A 562 -27.74 3.02 0.58
N PHE A 563 -27.81 1.96 -0.23
CA PHE A 563 -29.04 1.22 -0.48
C PHE A 563 -29.66 0.69 0.82
N GLY A 564 -28.87 0.09 1.71
CA GLY A 564 -29.33 -0.40 3.01
C GLY A 564 -29.88 0.72 3.91
N VAL A 565 -29.18 1.85 3.99
CA VAL A 565 -29.63 3.05 4.73
C VAL A 565 -30.98 3.54 4.21
N GLY A 566 -31.13 3.68 2.89
CA GLY A 566 -32.39 4.11 2.27
C GLY A 566 -33.53 3.13 2.52
N LEU A 567 -33.25 1.83 2.44
CA LEU A 567 -34.25 0.79 2.58
C LEU A 567 -34.85 0.74 4.00
N ILE A 568 -34.02 0.92 5.05
CA ILE A 568 -34.51 1.05 6.43
C ILE A 568 -35.38 2.30 6.59
N ALA A 569 -34.97 3.44 6.02
CA ALA A 569 -35.75 4.67 6.08
C ALA A 569 -37.12 4.50 5.38
N ILE A 570 -37.14 3.89 4.20
CA ILE A 570 -38.39 3.60 3.45
C ILE A 570 -39.31 2.69 4.27
N ALA A 571 -38.76 1.64 4.88
CA ALA A 571 -39.53 0.72 5.72
C ALA A 571 -40.18 1.45 6.90
N TYR A 572 -39.40 2.29 7.60
CA TYR A 572 -39.84 3.07 8.76
C TYR A 572 -40.96 4.06 8.41
N PHE A 573 -40.75 4.91 7.41
CA PHE A 573 -41.76 5.90 7.02
C PHE A 573 -43.03 5.25 6.47
N GLY A 574 -42.89 4.15 5.73
CA GLY A 574 -44.05 3.38 5.25
C GLY A 574 -44.91 2.86 6.39
N LEU A 575 -44.29 2.30 7.43
CA LEU A 575 -45.00 1.85 8.63
C LEU A 575 -45.69 3.01 9.36
N ILE A 576 -45.03 4.17 9.46
CA ILE A 576 -45.60 5.36 10.09
C ILE A 576 -46.83 5.87 9.33
N TYR A 577 -46.77 6.01 8.01
CA TYR A 577 -47.93 6.50 7.25
C TYR A 577 -49.10 5.53 7.28
N TRP A 578 -48.81 4.23 7.22
CA TRP A 578 -49.83 3.20 7.41
C TRP A 578 -50.46 3.30 8.80
N LEU A 579 -49.66 3.50 9.84
CA LEU A 579 -50.16 3.70 11.22
C LEU A 579 -51.04 4.95 11.31
N ILE A 580 -50.59 6.08 10.78
CA ILE A 580 -51.33 7.36 10.77
C ILE A 580 -52.65 7.23 10.00
N ASP A 581 -52.68 6.50 8.88
CA ASP A 581 -53.89 6.38 8.06
C ASP A 581 -54.90 5.37 8.62
N LYS A 582 -54.42 4.27 9.24
CA LYS A 582 -55.31 3.22 9.74
C LYS A 582 -55.73 3.46 11.19
N PHE A 583 -54.84 3.93 12.05
CA PHE A 583 -55.14 4.17 13.45
C PHE A 583 -55.46 5.65 13.69
N ARG A 584 -56.58 6.17 13.16
CA ARG A 584 -56.96 7.61 13.31
C ARG A 584 -57.85 7.90 14.51
N ARG A 585 -58.85 7.05 14.76
CA ARG A 585 -59.81 7.09 15.88
C ARG A 585 -60.59 5.78 15.92
N LEU A 586 -60.72 5.18 17.11
CA LEU A 586 -61.49 3.96 17.32
C LEU A 586 -63.02 4.20 17.37
N LEU A 587 -63.49 5.46 17.40
CA LEU A 587 -64.91 5.84 17.52
C LEU A 587 -65.26 7.11 16.72
N PRO A 588 -66.51 7.26 16.19
CA PRO A 588 -67.64 6.32 16.31
C PRO A 588 -67.59 5.16 15.31
N LYS A 589 -66.80 5.26 14.23
CA LYS A 589 -66.51 4.14 13.32
C LYS A 589 -65.00 3.93 13.26
N ALA A 590 -64.52 2.82 13.80
CA ALA A 590 -63.12 2.42 13.72
C ALA A 590 -62.77 2.03 12.28
N ILE A 591 -61.69 2.59 11.74
CA ILE A 591 -61.12 2.18 10.45
C ILE A 591 -60.07 1.12 10.76
N ILE A 592 -60.49 -0.12 10.96
CA ILE A 592 -59.57 -1.20 11.32
C ILE A 592 -58.99 -1.80 10.03
N PRO A 593 -57.66 -1.91 9.89
CA PRO A 593 -57.06 -2.57 8.74
C PRO A 593 -57.45 -4.05 8.71
N THR A 594 -57.64 -4.62 7.52
CA THR A 594 -57.93 -6.05 7.40
C THR A 594 -56.76 -6.90 7.91
N CYS A 595 -57.03 -8.11 8.40
CA CYS A 595 -55.98 -9.03 8.83
C CYS A 595 -54.94 -9.27 7.72
N TYR A 596 -55.40 -9.36 6.47
CA TYR A 596 -54.52 -9.46 5.30
C TYR A 596 -53.63 -8.22 5.11
N GLU A 597 -54.18 -7.01 5.24
CA GLU A 597 -53.40 -5.77 5.11
C GLU A 597 -52.36 -5.65 6.25
N THR A 598 -52.75 -5.95 7.49
CA THR A 598 -51.82 -5.92 8.64
C THR A 598 -50.68 -6.92 8.49
N THR A 599 -50.99 -8.16 8.10
CA THR A 599 -49.97 -9.19 7.89
C THR A 599 -49.08 -8.84 6.71
N SER A 600 -49.63 -8.34 5.60
CA SER A 600 -48.85 -7.88 4.45
C SER A 600 -47.95 -6.69 4.77
N MET A 601 -48.42 -5.73 5.57
CA MET A 601 -47.63 -4.56 5.98
C MET A 601 -46.50 -4.95 6.94
N LEU A 602 -46.78 -5.76 7.96
CA LEU A 602 -45.77 -6.21 8.90
C LEU A 602 -44.73 -7.13 8.24
N THR A 603 -45.18 -8.06 7.39
CA THR A 603 -44.24 -8.92 6.64
C THR A 603 -43.37 -8.10 5.69
N SER A 604 -43.91 -7.16 4.91
CA SER A 604 -43.08 -6.30 4.06
C SER A 604 -42.13 -5.40 4.85
N PHE A 605 -42.56 -4.85 5.98
CA PHE A 605 -41.71 -4.05 6.87
C PHE A 605 -40.53 -4.87 7.41
N THR A 606 -40.80 -6.09 7.88
CA THR A 606 -39.76 -6.99 8.40
C THR A 606 -38.80 -7.43 7.30
N VAL A 607 -39.29 -7.77 6.11
CA VAL A 607 -38.46 -8.16 4.95
C VAL A 607 -37.55 -7.01 4.54
N PHE A 608 -38.09 -5.80 4.39
CA PHE A 608 -37.29 -4.64 4.05
C PHE A 608 -36.25 -4.37 5.13
N THR A 609 -36.67 -4.23 6.39
CA THR A 609 -35.74 -3.98 7.49
C THR A 609 -34.63 -5.05 7.54
N PHE A 610 -34.95 -6.33 7.31
CA PHE A 610 -33.95 -7.41 7.25
C PHE A 610 -32.91 -7.19 6.13
N PHE A 611 -33.34 -6.92 4.89
CA PHE A 611 -32.42 -6.66 3.79
C PHE A 611 -31.60 -5.38 3.99
N GLY A 612 -32.20 -4.35 4.58
CA GLY A 612 -31.51 -3.11 4.93
C GLY A 612 -30.43 -3.34 5.99
N LEU A 613 -30.75 -4.09 7.04
CA LEU A 613 -29.78 -4.49 8.07
C LEU A 613 -28.66 -5.35 7.48
N LEU A 614 -28.99 -6.36 6.68
CA LEU A 614 -28.00 -7.22 6.03
C LEU A 614 -27.01 -6.39 5.19
N ALA A 615 -27.52 -5.42 4.42
CA ALA A 615 -26.70 -4.54 3.61
C ALA A 615 -25.76 -3.66 4.44
N ILE A 616 -26.24 -3.10 5.56
CA ILE A 616 -25.42 -2.31 6.48
C ILE A 616 -24.36 -3.18 7.16
N PHE A 617 -24.75 -4.33 7.75
CA PHE A 617 -23.82 -5.20 8.49
C PHE A 617 -22.73 -5.82 7.61
N ARG A 618 -23.00 -6.00 6.33
CA ARG A 618 -22.01 -6.54 5.38
C ARG A 618 -21.02 -5.50 4.85
N ASN A 619 -21.40 -4.23 4.78
CA ASN A 619 -20.64 -3.20 4.05
C ASN A 619 -20.19 -2.02 4.91
N ALA A 620 -20.80 -1.78 6.06
CA ALA A 620 -20.38 -0.73 6.98
C ALA A 620 -19.15 -1.17 7.77
N GLU A 621 -18.19 -0.26 7.95
CA GLU A 621 -17.06 -0.46 8.87
C GLU A 621 -17.54 -0.51 10.33
N PHE A 622 -18.50 0.35 10.69
CA PHE A 622 -19.09 0.44 12.03
C PHE A 622 -20.62 0.30 11.97
N PRO A 623 -21.16 -0.93 11.83
CA PRO A 623 -22.58 -1.18 11.55
C PRO A 623 -23.54 -0.71 12.65
N TRP A 624 -23.10 -0.73 13.91
CA TRP A 624 -23.92 -0.23 15.02
C TRP A 624 -23.98 1.30 15.06
N LEU A 625 -22.86 1.96 14.74
CA LEU A 625 -22.77 3.42 14.70
C LEU A 625 -23.57 3.97 13.51
N THR A 626 -23.52 3.28 12.36
CA THR A 626 -24.37 3.59 11.19
C THR A 626 -25.85 3.52 11.52
N LEU A 627 -26.27 2.43 12.16
CA LEU A 627 -27.66 2.24 12.56
C LEU A 627 -28.10 3.27 13.61
N GLY A 628 -27.28 3.53 14.62
CA GLY A 628 -27.56 4.54 15.65
C GLY A 628 -27.72 5.94 15.06
N CYS A 629 -26.83 6.33 14.14
CA CYS A 629 -26.92 7.60 13.43
C CYS A 629 -28.18 7.67 12.56
N LEU A 630 -28.52 6.60 11.84
CA LEU A 630 -29.71 6.54 11.01
C LEU A 630 -30.97 6.71 11.88
N LEU A 631 -31.07 5.99 13.00
CA LEU A 631 -32.20 6.11 13.93
C LEU A 631 -32.31 7.51 14.52
N LEU A 632 -31.19 8.14 14.88
CA LEU A 632 -31.17 9.52 15.39
C LEU A 632 -31.73 10.52 14.37
N ILE A 633 -31.51 10.26 13.08
CA ILE A 633 -32.08 11.07 12.00
C ILE A 633 -33.57 10.76 11.85
N ILE A 634 -33.95 9.50 11.64
CA ILE A 634 -35.32 9.20 11.19
C ILE A 634 -36.35 9.10 12.31
N VAL A 635 -35.98 8.87 13.57
CA VAL A 635 -36.95 8.53 14.64
C VAL A 635 -37.47 9.73 15.44
N PRO A 636 -36.64 10.63 16.00
CA PRO A 636 -37.09 11.59 17.02
C PRO A 636 -38.17 12.56 16.52
N ILE A 637 -37.96 13.17 15.35
CA ILE A 637 -38.89 14.16 14.80
C ILE A 637 -40.22 13.49 14.41
N PRO A 638 -40.25 12.41 13.60
CA PRO A 638 -41.50 11.72 13.29
C PRO A 638 -42.25 11.20 14.51
N MET A 639 -41.56 10.62 15.50
CA MET A 639 -42.21 10.14 16.72
C MET A 639 -42.87 11.27 17.51
N ILE A 640 -42.20 12.42 17.67
CA ILE A 640 -42.78 13.60 18.35
C ILE A 640 -44.00 14.13 17.59
N LEU A 641 -43.91 14.21 16.26
CA LEU A 641 -45.03 14.66 15.42
C LEU A 641 -46.23 13.70 15.52
N VAL A 642 -45.98 12.39 15.45
CA VAL A 642 -47.02 11.36 15.58
C VAL A 642 -47.64 11.37 16.98
N MET A 643 -46.83 11.45 18.05
CA MET A 643 -47.32 11.56 19.43
C MET A 643 -48.22 12.78 19.61
N ARG A 644 -47.80 13.94 19.08
CA ARG A 644 -48.58 15.17 19.11
C ARG A 644 -49.87 15.06 18.28
N LEU A 645 -49.82 14.41 17.12
CA LEU A 645 -51.00 14.14 16.30
C LEU A 645 -52.05 13.36 17.10
N TYR A 646 -51.63 12.33 17.84
CA TYR A 646 -52.51 11.51 18.66
C TYR A 646 -53.05 12.22 19.91
N GLN A 647 -52.24 13.09 20.53
CA GLN A 647 -52.68 13.91 21.67
C GLN A 647 -53.77 14.93 21.29
N LEU A 648 -53.70 15.50 20.09
CA LEU A 648 -54.61 16.57 19.65
C LEU A 648 -56.01 16.08 19.22
N GLY A 649 -56.19 14.80 18.87
CA GLY A 649 -57.52 14.24 18.62
C GLY A 649 -58.13 14.55 17.24
N ARG A 650 -59.42 14.98 17.17
CA ARG A 650 -60.16 15.12 15.88
C ARG A 650 -59.75 16.41 15.16
N PHE A 651 -59.38 16.31 13.89
CA PHE A 651 -59.04 17.48 13.06
C PHE A 651 -60.17 17.91 12.10
N HIS A 652 -61.08 17.01 11.73
CA HIS A 652 -62.23 17.31 10.86
C HIS A 652 -63.27 16.17 10.88
N GLU A 653 -64.39 16.38 10.19
CA GLU A 653 -65.52 15.45 10.19
C GLU A 653 -65.32 14.24 9.26
N LYS A 654 -64.71 14.43 8.07
CA LYS A 654 -64.49 13.43 7.00
C LYS A 654 -63.32 12.44 7.25
N LEU A 655 -63.38 11.65 8.31
CA LEU A 655 -62.34 10.64 8.63
C LEU A 655 -62.46 9.35 7.80
N ASP A 656 -63.54 9.17 7.06
CA ASP A 656 -63.91 8.02 6.25
C ASP A 656 -63.06 7.83 4.97
N VAL A 657 -62.07 8.69 4.74
CA VAL A 657 -61.25 8.69 3.53
C VAL A 657 -59.78 8.88 3.90
N SER A 658 -58.86 8.20 3.22
CA SER A 658 -57.41 8.29 3.46
C SER A 658 -56.89 9.73 3.43
N TYR A 659 -55.90 10.03 4.28
CA TYR A 659 -55.12 11.28 4.19
C TYR A 659 -54.22 11.32 2.97
N PHE A 660 -54.00 10.17 2.35
CA PHE A 660 -53.13 9.98 1.22
C PHE A 660 -53.93 9.69 -0.04
N CYS A 661 -53.43 10.18 -1.17
CA CYS A 661 -54.02 9.99 -2.48
C CYS A 661 -53.04 9.25 -3.40
N GLU A 662 -53.59 8.37 -4.22
CA GLU A 662 -52.90 7.71 -5.35
C GLU A 662 -53.27 8.39 -6.68
N ASP A 663 -52.37 8.33 -7.66
CA ASP A 663 -52.68 8.70 -9.04
C ASP A 663 -53.53 7.58 -9.66
N GLY A 664 -54.75 7.91 -10.08
CA GLY A 664 -55.73 7.03 -10.71
C GLY A 664 -55.46 6.72 -12.18
N THR A 665 -54.41 7.29 -12.77
CA THR A 665 -53.94 6.90 -14.11
C THR A 665 -53.34 5.48 -14.11
N MET A 666 -53.38 4.78 -15.25
CA MET A 666 -52.73 3.46 -15.42
C MET A 666 -51.27 3.53 -14.93
N ARG A 667 -50.80 2.44 -14.29
CA ARG A 667 -49.41 2.28 -13.84
C ARG A 667 -48.45 2.48 -15.02
N GLN A 668 -48.01 3.72 -15.22
CA GLN A 668 -47.13 4.10 -16.31
C GLN A 668 -45.74 4.37 -15.77
N LEU A 669 -44.78 3.80 -16.47
CA LEU A 669 -43.36 3.91 -16.19
C LEU A 669 -42.91 5.35 -16.50
N ARG A 670 -42.65 6.17 -15.46
CA ARG A 670 -42.19 7.55 -15.61
C ARG A 670 -41.04 7.85 -14.66
N LEU A 671 -40.01 8.49 -15.20
CA LEU A 671 -38.88 9.08 -14.47
C LEU A 671 -39.33 10.47 -13.99
N LEU A 672 -39.79 10.55 -12.74
CA LEU A 672 -40.29 11.77 -12.11
C LEU A 672 -39.33 12.24 -11.03
N ILE A 673 -38.32 13.02 -11.42
CA ILE A 673 -37.43 13.69 -10.46
C ILE A 673 -38.25 14.75 -9.71
N GLY A 674 -38.55 14.48 -8.43
CA GLY A 674 -38.99 15.47 -7.44
C GLY A 674 -40.29 16.20 -7.76
N ARG A 675 -41.44 15.58 -7.49
CA ARG A 675 -42.69 16.34 -7.28
C ARG A 675 -42.92 16.60 -5.80
N LEU A 676 -43.47 17.78 -5.51
CA LEU A 676 -43.92 18.17 -4.19
C LEU A 676 -44.97 17.17 -3.68
N PRO A 677 -45.04 16.90 -2.37
CA PRO A 677 -46.03 15.98 -1.79
C PRO A 677 -47.48 16.51 -1.87
N VAL A 678 -47.72 17.61 -2.58
CA VAL A 678 -48.99 18.34 -2.60
C VAL A 678 -49.70 18.15 -3.95
N ILE A 679 -51.04 18.06 -3.91
CA ILE A 679 -51.88 18.01 -5.10
C ILE A 679 -51.78 19.33 -5.90
N PRO A 680 -51.74 19.30 -7.24
CA PRO A 680 -51.69 20.51 -8.06
C PRO A 680 -52.90 21.41 -7.81
N ARG A 681 -52.66 22.73 -7.82
CA ARG A 681 -53.71 23.75 -7.66
C ARG A 681 -54.74 23.73 -8.80
N ASN A 682 -54.33 23.36 -10.01
CA ASN A 682 -55.21 23.32 -11.18
C ASN A 682 -56.18 22.12 -11.11
N GLN A 683 -57.47 22.43 -11.17
CA GLN A 683 -58.57 21.48 -10.99
C GLN A 683 -58.56 20.32 -12.02
N SER A 684 -58.18 20.58 -13.27
CA SER A 684 -58.10 19.52 -14.31
C SER A 684 -57.08 18.43 -14.01
N PHE A 685 -56.07 18.73 -13.19
CA PHE A 685 -55.09 17.74 -12.74
C PHE A 685 -55.50 17.06 -11.43
N ARG A 686 -56.52 17.56 -10.72
CA ARG A 686 -57.03 17.00 -9.46
C ARG A 686 -57.87 15.76 -9.69
N ASP A 687 -58.64 15.71 -10.78
CA ASP A 687 -59.52 14.58 -11.13
C ASP A 687 -58.76 13.26 -11.32
N ARG A 688 -57.43 13.32 -11.46
CA ARG A 688 -56.56 12.15 -11.54
C ARG A 688 -56.19 11.57 -10.18
N TYR A 689 -56.37 12.28 -9.08
CA TYR A 689 -55.98 11.81 -7.75
C TYR A 689 -57.20 11.25 -7.02
N MET A 690 -57.11 9.98 -6.60
CA MET A 690 -58.13 9.34 -5.78
C MET A 690 -57.57 9.01 -4.40
N PRO A 691 -58.38 9.08 -3.33
CA PRO A 691 -57.91 8.63 -2.03
C PRO A 691 -57.55 7.15 -2.07
N ILE A 692 -56.55 6.75 -1.28
CA ILE A 692 -56.21 5.33 -1.14
C ILE A 692 -57.45 4.60 -0.60
N LEU A 693 -58.03 3.75 -1.45
CA LEU A 693 -59.15 2.90 -1.08
C LEU A 693 -58.67 1.87 -0.06
N TRP A 694 -59.51 1.40 0.86
CA TRP A 694 -59.05 0.45 1.89
C TRP A 694 -59.21 -1.02 1.50
N ASP A 695 -60.14 -1.33 0.60
CA ASP A 695 -60.59 -2.71 0.33
C ASP A 695 -59.86 -3.42 -0.85
N LYS A 696 -58.72 -2.92 -1.32
CA LYS A 696 -57.92 -3.58 -2.37
C LYS A 696 -56.73 -4.33 -1.80
N ARG A 697 -56.43 -5.48 -2.40
CA ARG A 697 -55.34 -6.40 -2.02
C ARG A 697 -53.94 -5.76 -1.97
N TRP A 698 -53.63 -4.83 -2.87
CA TRP A 698 -52.26 -4.29 -3.01
C TRP A 698 -52.06 -2.90 -2.39
N ASN A 699 -53.02 -2.42 -1.58
CA ASN A 699 -52.98 -1.06 -1.04
C ASN A 699 -51.81 -0.79 -0.10
N TRP A 700 -51.34 -1.81 0.62
CA TRP A 700 -50.24 -1.67 1.57
C TRP A 700 -48.94 -1.18 0.88
N LEU A 701 -48.75 -1.45 -0.43
CA LEU A 701 -47.60 -0.96 -1.19
C LEU A 701 -47.59 0.56 -1.37
N ASN A 702 -48.77 1.18 -1.37
CA ASN A 702 -48.89 2.62 -1.58
C ASN A 702 -48.30 3.43 -0.42
N TYR A 703 -48.04 2.83 0.75
CA TYR A 703 -47.41 3.54 1.88
C TYR A 703 -45.88 3.61 1.78
N TYR A 704 -45.25 2.79 0.94
CA TYR A 704 -43.80 2.83 0.77
C TYR A 704 -43.42 3.83 -0.32
N ASP A 705 -42.61 4.82 0.07
CA ASP A 705 -41.99 5.75 -0.86
C ASP A 705 -40.76 5.10 -1.50
N PHE A 706 -41.00 4.28 -2.52
CA PHE A 706 -39.93 3.74 -3.36
C PHE A 706 -39.46 4.81 -4.36
N SER A 707 -39.00 5.97 -3.91
CA SER A 707 -38.40 7.01 -4.77
C SER A 707 -37.21 6.50 -5.62
N LEU A 708 -36.63 5.34 -5.27
CA LEU A 708 -35.72 4.53 -6.09
C LEU A 708 -36.32 3.98 -7.41
N ASN A 709 -37.65 3.92 -7.52
CA ASN A 709 -38.40 3.55 -8.74
C ASN A 709 -38.13 4.50 -9.91
N ASN A 710 -37.59 5.69 -9.64
CA ASN A 710 -37.11 6.59 -10.68
C ASN A 710 -35.84 6.12 -11.38
N LEU A 711 -35.08 5.16 -10.86
CA LEU A 711 -33.82 4.75 -11.50
C LEU A 711 -33.93 3.41 -12.25
N LEU A 712 -34.74 2.46 -11.77
CA LEU A 712 -34.69 1.06 -12.22
C LEU A 712 -35.91 0.56 -13.00
N ARG A 713 -36.80 1.45 -13.48
CA ARG A 713 -37.94 1.06 -14.34
C ARG A 713 -38.90 0.02 -13.74
N ILE A 714 -38.94 -0.10 -12.41
CA ILE A 714 -39.95 -0.88 -11.67
C ILE A 714 -40.78 0.18 -10.93
N GLY A 715 -42.11 0.25 -11.13
CA GLY A 715 -42.92 1.41 -10.73
C GLY A 715 -43.99 1.11 -9.67
N PHE A 716 -44.01 1.95 -8.62
CA PHE A 716 -45.11 2.20 -7.69
C PHE A 716 -45.29 3.73 -7.52
N ASN A 717 -46.55 4.18 -7.36
CA ASN A 717 -46.98 5.58 -7.37
C ASN A 717 -46.49 6.39 -6.16
N ASP A 718 -46.16 7.67 -6.37
CA ASP A 718 -45.86 8.65 -5.31
C ASP A 718 -47.08 8.88 -4.39
N ILE A 719 -46.88 8.84 -3.08
CA ILE A 719 -47.87 9.28 -2.09
C ILE A 719 -48.08 10.78 -2.23
N ARG A 720 -49.34 11.21 -2.38
CA ARG A 720 -49.70 12.63 -2.28
C ARG A 720 -50.57 12.90 -1.09
N LEU A 721 -50.37 14.07 -0.50
CA LEU A 721 -51.20 14.59 0.55
C LEU A 721 -52.53 15.08 -0.01
N ARG A 722 -53.60 14.77 0.71
CA ARG A 722 -54.93 15.34 0.47
C ARG A 722 -54.89 16.87 0.56
N ASP A 723 -55.61 17.54 -0.33
CA ASP A 723 -55.68 19.00 -0.38
C ASP A 723 -56.60 19.58 0.71
N GLU A 724 -57.69 18.87 1.03
CA GLU A 724 -58.68 19.31 2.02
C GLU A 724 -58.57 18.55 3.33
N PHE A 725 -58.80 19.25 4.43
CA PHE A 725 -58.90 18.68 5.78
C PHE A 725 -57.67 17.88 6.25
N LEU A 726 -56.48 18.15 5.69
CA LEU A 726 -55.25 17.52 6.11
C LEU A 726 -54.69 18.20 7.38
N PRO A 727 -54.41 17.45 8.47
CA PRO A 727 -53.70 17.99 9.62
C PRO A 727 -52.32 18.53 9.20
N GLY A 728 -51.98 19.75 9.60
CA GLY A 728 -50.69 20.37 9.31
C GLY A 728 -49.49 19.52 9.76
N ILE A 729 -49.64 18.74 10.84
CA ILE A 729 -48.62 17.82 11.35
C ILE A 729 -48.27 16.72 10.33
N ILE A 730 -49.26 16.18 9.62
CA ILE A 730 -49.05 15.16 8.58
C ILE A 730 -48.33 15.78 7.38
N ALA A 731 -48.68 17.02 7.03
CA ALA A 731 -47.95 17.77 6.01
C ALA A 731 -46.49 17.99 6.43
N THR A 732 -46.23 18.41 7.67
CA THR A 732 -44.86 18.58 8.20
C THR A 732 -44.07 17.28 8.15
N LEU A 733 -44.68 16.14 8.51
CA LEU A 733 -44.04 14.83 8.43
C LEU A 733 -43.67 14.44 7.00
N ALA A 734 -44.57 14.66 6.04
CA ALA A 734 -44.31 14.39 4.62
C ALA A 734 -43.22 15.29 4.05
N TRP A 735 -43.20 16.58 4.43
CA TRP A 735 -42.12 17.49 4.06
C TRP A 735 -40.77 17.10 4.67
N TYR A 736 -40.78 16.57 5.90
CA TYR A 736 -39.59 16.06 6.56
C TYR A 736 -39.02 14.84 5.83
N GLN A 737 -39.85 13.83 5.55
CA GLN A 737 -39.45 12.67 4.76
C GLN A 737 -38.97 13.08 3.36
N TRP A 738 -39.69 13.97 2.67
CA TRP A 738 -39.31 14.43 1.33
C TRP A 738 -37.94 15.10 1.32
N SER A 739 -37.66 15.94 2.32
CA SER A 739 -36.35 16.59 2.47
C SER A 739 -35.22 15.58 2.67
N LEU A 740 -35.46 14.55 3.50
CA LEU A 740 -34.53 13.42 3.65
C LEU A 740 -34.39 12.61 2.35
N GLY A 741 -35.48 12.41 1.61
CA GLY A 741 -35.51 11.73 0.32
C GLY A 741 -34.63 12.43 -0.72
N VAL A 742 -34.66 13.77 -0.79
CA VAL A 742 -33.77 14.54 -1.67
C VAL A 742 -32.30 14.35 -1.29
N LEU A 743 -31.98 14.40 0.01
CA LEU A 743 -30.62 14.13 0.49
C LEU A 743 -30.17 12.70 0.19
N PHE A 744 -31.06 11.73 0.33
CA PHE A 744 -30.80 10.34 -0.01
C PHE A 744 -30.55 10.15 -1.51
N ILE A 745 -31.38 10.73 -2.38
CA ILE A 745 -31.25 10.62 -3.84
C ILE A 745 -29.94 11.28 -4.30
N THR A 746 -29.59 12.44 -3.76
CA THR A 746 -28.31 13.10 -4.09
C THR A 746 -27.12 12.24 -3.69
N LEU A 747 -27.14 11.66 -2.48
CA LEU A 747 -26.13 10.72 -2.01
C LEU A 747 -26.05 9.45 -2.87
N LEU A 748 -27.19 8.88 -3.25
CA LEU A 748 -27.30 7.69 -4.10
C LEU A 748 -26.75 7.96 -5.50
N LEU A 749 -27.14 9.07 -6.13
CA LEU A 749 -26.64 9.46 -7.45
C LEU A 749 -25.14 9.74 -7.42
N TRP A 750 -24.65 10.40 -6.38
CA TRP A 750 -23.22 10.62 -6.16
C TRP A 750 -22.46 9.30 -5.98
N THR A 751 -23.04 8.34 -5.26
CA THR A 751 -22.45 7.01 -5.08
C THR A 751 -22.43 6.21 -6.39
N LEU A 752 -23.54 6.25 -7.15
CA LEU A 752 -23.66 5.62 -8.46
C LEU A 752 -22.65 6.19 -9.47
N SER A 753 -22.45 7.51 -9.46
CA SER A 753 -21.50 8.18 -10.35
C SER A 753 -20.05 7.75 -10.09
N ARG A 754 -19.72 7.35 -8.85
CA ARG A 754 -18.40 6.85 -8.47
C ARG A 754 -18.22 5.35 -8.62
N THR A 755 -19.30 4.58 -8.61
CA THR A 755 -19.25 3.10 -8.63
C THR A 755 -19.43 2.52 -10.02
N ILE A 756 -20.22 3.18 -10.88
CA ILE A 756 -20.48 2.70 -12.25
C ILE A 756 -19.58 3.46 -13.24
N PRO A 757 -18.64 2.77 -13.91
CA PRO A 757 -17.84 3.37 -14.97
C PRO A 757 -18.73 3.95 -16.07
N GLY A 758 -18.47 5.19 -16.49
CA GLY A 758 -19.20 5.84 -17.59
C GLY A 758 -20.52 6.52 -17.21
N LEU A 759 -21.09 6.26 -16.03
CA LEU A 759 -22.31 6.96 -15.58
C LEU A 759 -22.07 8.46 -15.36
N ASN A 760 -20.84 8.85 -14.96
CA ASN A 760 -20.42 10.24 -14.91
C ASN A 760 -20.67 10.96 -16.24
N LEU A 761 -20.35 10.35 -17.39
CA LEU A 761 -20.58 10.99 -18.69
C LEU A 761 -22.06 11.27 -18.96
N LEU A 762 -22.96 10.39 -18.52
CA LEU A 762 -24.41 10.55 -18.67
C LEU A 762 -25.03 11.57 -17.70
N ILE A 763 -24.48 11.69 -16.49
CA ILE A 763 -24.96 12.65 -15.48
C ILE A 763 -24.43 14.07 -15.75
N TYR A 764 -23.23 14.19 -16.33
CA TYR A 764 -22.60 15.49 -16.66
C TYR A 764 -22.89 15.99 -18.09
N LEU A 765 -23.46 15.18 -18.98
CA LEU A 765 -24.00 15.64 -20.26
C LEU A 765 -25.43 16.17 -20.09
N LYS A 766 -25.57 17.36 -19.52
CA LYS A 766 -26.72 18.23 -19.73
C LYS A 766 -26.38 19.70 -19.56
#